data_AF-A0AAQ5XAW9-F1
#
_entry.id   AF-A0AAQ5XAW9-F1
#
_cell.length_a   1.000
_cell.length_b   1.000
_cell.length_c   1.000
_cell.angle_alpha   90.00
_cell.angle_beta   90.00
_cell.angle_gamma   90.00
#
_symmetry.space_group_name_H-M   'P 1'
#
loop_
_entity.id
_entity.type
_entity.pdbx_description
1 polymer ?
#
loop_
_entity_poly.entity_id
_entity_poly.type
_entity_poly.pdbx_seq_one_letter_code
_entity_poly.pdbx_strand_id
1 'polypeptide(L)'
;MILNCVQRYYALCNTDARGSREPLETARLLQNMDKSVKPCDNFYQYACGGWLERHVIPETSSRHSVFDILRDKLEIVLKGVLETSSAQDRDAIKKAKILYSSCMNDTLIEQRDSQPLLTLIESIGDWPVASEDWDTTTGRTWSLEDTLATLTARFHKKVMLDMYVWTDDRDSLRHIIYIDQPGLGMPSRDYYFNDGNYKKVREAYLHFMVSIAKITREDRNLTQDDDRVWEEMMQVLELETDIANATSPAEERQDVTVLYNKMTLSELQSTFSLNGFNWTRFIQGVLSSVSIDVQVEEEVVVYSSPYLEKMNDVLARHSVRTMQNYLTWQLIIDRVNSLSRRFKDARARYRKTLYGTTVEDAWWRECVRYVQSSMENAVGALYVRETFAGESKRMVSDLITKIQQAYVETLEELSWMDTPSKEKAREKSKSNPLNFSEEHYFENILENLKSEAHKSLKKLREPVDPDLWIIGAAVVNAFYSPNRNQIVFPAGILQPPFFSKHQHQALNFGGIGMVIGHEITHGFDDNGRNFDKDGNMLNWWSNYSAEHFKEQSQCMVQQYGNFNWKLAGGQNVSGISTLGENIADNGGVRQAYKAYLKWVEMEGEEPRLPGLDMDHKQLFFLNFAQVWCGAYRPEYASQSIKTDSHSPLEYRVLGSLQNFEAFSEAFQCQKGSPMNPELKCRVW
;
A
#
# COMPACT_ATOMS: atom_id res chain seq x y z
N MET A 1 -32.39 -1.21 -32.71
CA MET A 1 -32.49 0.27 -32.76
C MET A 1 -32.38 0.93 -31.37
N ILE A 2 -31.67 0.31 -30.40
CA ILE A 2 -31.24 0.91 -29.13
C ILE A 2 -29.85 0.33 -28.86
N LEU A 3 -28.83 0.88 -29.52
CA LEU A 3 -27.41 0.53 -29.31
C LEU A 3 -26.47 1.66 -29.76
N ASN A 4 -27.00 2.88 -29.96
CA ASN A 4 -26.26 4.05 -30.47
C ASN A 4 -26.24 5.24 -29.50
N CYS A 5 -26.52 5.04 -28.20
CA CYS A 5 -26.57 6.14 -27.23
C CYS A 5 -25.40 6.19 -26.23
N VAL A 6 -24.52 5.18 -26.17
CA VAL A 6 -23.40 5.16 -25.21
C VAL A 6 -22.05 5.54 -25.84
N GLN A 7 -21.92 5.49 -27.18
CA GLN A 7 -20.69 5.91 -27.87
C GLN A 7 -20.58 7.43 -28.14
N ARG A 8 -21.65 8.21 -27.92
CA ARG A 8 -21.64 9.66 -28.19
C ARG A 8 -21.08 10.54 -27.06
N TYR A 9 -20.81 9.99 -25.87
CA TYR A 9 -20.15 10.74 -24.78
C TYR A 9 -18.62 10.59 -24.75
N TYR A 10 -18.05 9.58 -25.42
CA TYR A 10 -16.59 9.37 -25.45
C TYR A 10 -15.89 10.05 -26.64
N ALA A 11 -16.63 10.41 -27.69
CA ALA A 11 -16.05 11.01 -28.90
C ALA A 11 -15.73 12.51 -28.80
N LEU A 12 -16.01 13.17 -27.66
CA LEU A 12 -15.75 14.61 -27.45
C LEU A 12 -14.48 14.92 -26.62
N CYS A 13 -13.75 13.91 -26.15
CA CYS A 13 -12.49 14.14 -25.39
C CYS A 13 -11.21 13.72 -26.13
N ASN A 14 -11.30 13.24 -27.38
CA ASN A 14 -10.11 12.86 -28.16
C ASN A 14 -9.99 13.57 -29.52
N THR A 15 -10.65 14.71 -29.68
CA THR A 15 -10.31 15.64 -30.76
C THR A 15 -9.20 16.57 -30.29
N ASP A 16 -8.12 16.55 -31.05
CA ASP A 16 -7.01 17.50 -31.08
C ASP A 16 -7.52 18.90 -31.50
N ALA A 17 -8.43 19.46 -30.70
CA ALA A 17 -9.09 20.73 -30.94
C ALA A 17 -8.36 21.82 -30.13
N ARG A 18 -7.71 22.73 -30.86
CA ARG A 18 -7.09 23.96 -30.37
C ARG A 18 -8.14 24.96 -29.85
N GLY A 19 -8.89 24.58 -28.81
CA GLY A 19 -9.81 25.45 -28.06
C GLY A 19 -9.47 25.39 -26.57
N SER A 20 -9.56 26.53 -25.87
CA SER A 20 -9.16 26.68 -24.46
C SER A 20 -9.85 25.65 -23.56
N ARG A 21 -9.06 24.85 -22.82
CA ARG A 21 -9.53 23.89 -21.81
C ARG A 21 -9.82 24.54 -20.45
N GLU A 22 -9.59 25.84 -20.33
CA GLU A 22 -9.94 26.70 -19.17
C GLU A 22 -11.38 26.48 -18.64
N PRO A 23 -12.42 26.28 -19.48
CA PRO A 23 -13.77 26.02 -19.00
C PRO A 23 -13.91 24.71 -18.20
N LEU A 24 -13.08 23.70 -18.49
CA LEU A 24 -13.14 22.40 -17.81
C LEU A 24 -12.52 22.45 -16.41
N GLU A 25 -11.44 23.22 -16.25
CA GLU A 25 -10.79 23.48 -14.95
C GLU A 25 -11.73 24.25 -14.02
N THR A 26 -12.26 25.38 -14.50
CA THR A 26 -13.22 26.19 -13.75
C THR A 26 -14.43 25.35 -13.37
N ALA A 27 -15.00 24.58 -14.30
CA ALA A 27 -16.17 23.75 -14.02
C ALA A 27 -15.91 22.74 -12.90
N ARG A 28 -14.78 22.02 -12.94
CA ARG A 28 -14.42 21.06 -11.88
C ARG A 28 -14.26 21.76 -10.52
N LEU A 29 -13.49 22.85 -10.47
CA LEU A 29 -13.24 23.60 -9.23
C LEU A 29 -14.54 24.10 -8.60
N LEU A 30 -15.41 24.73 -9.40
CA LEU A 30 -16.71 25.26 -8.96
C LEU A 30 -17.69 24.17 -8.55
N GLN A 31 -17.69 23.04 -9.24
CA GLN A 31 -18.57 21.93 -8.89
C GLN A 31 -18.15 21.36 -7.52
N ASN A 32 -16.87 21.13 -7.28
CA ASN A 32 -16.41 20.46 -6.07
C ASN A 32 -16.58 21.31 -4.80
N MET A 33 -16.49 22.64 -4.92
CA MET A 33 -16.58 23.54 -3.78
C MET A 33 -18.01 23.73 -3.25
N ASP A 34 -18.11 24.04 -1.96
CA ASP A 34 -19.32 24.52 -1.30
C ASP A 34 -19.10 25.96 -0.83
N LYS A 35 -19.67 26.92 -1.58
CA LYS A 35 -19.54 28.36 -1.30
C LYS A 35 -20.36 28.82 -0.09
N SER A 36 -21.22 27.96 0.49
CA SER A 36 -21.97 28.32 1.70
C SER A 36 -21.12 28.27 2.97
N VAL A 37 -20.00 27.55 2.92
CA VAL A 37 -19.03 27.46 4.01
C VAL A 37 -17.91 28.47 3.81
N LYS A 38 -17.46 29.10 4.90
CA LYS A 38 -16.34 30.03 4.83
C LYS A 38 -15.02 29.27 4.79
N PRO A 39 -14.07 29.67 3.92
CA PRO A 39 -12.78 28.98 3.80
C PRO A 39 -11.97 28.98 5.11
N CYS A 40 -12.16 29.98 5.97
CA CYS A 40 -11.46 30.10 7.26
C CYS A 40 -12.11 29.30 8.41
N ASP A 41 -13.32 28.75 8.21
CA ASP A 41 -14.04 27.96 9.21
C ASP A 41 -13.78 26.46 9.02
N ASN A 42 -13.91 25.97 7.78
CA ASN A 42 -13.53 24.60 7.41
C ASN A 42 -13.17 24.59 5.92
N PHE A 43 -11.87 24.59 5.61
CA PHE A 43 -11.41 24.65 4.22
C PHE A 43 -11.68 23.36 3.45
N TYR A 44 -11.73 22.20 4.11
CA TYR A 44 -12.08 20.93 3.46
C TYR A 44 -13.53 20.96 2.96
N GLN A 45 -14.47 21.33 3.83
CA GLN A 45 -15.87 21.48 3.45
C GLN A 45 -16.05 22.57 2.39
N TYR A 46 -15.34 23.70 2.49
CA TYR A 46 -15.35 24.72 1.44
C TYR A 46 -14.88 24.18 0.08
N ALA A 47 -13.76 23.43 0.05
CA ALA A 47 -13.15 22.96 -1.19
C ALA A 47 -13.84 21.74 -1.80
N CYS A 48 -14.43 20.87 -0.95
CA CYS A 48 -14.94 19.55 -1.31
C CYS A 48 -16.42 19.32 -1.02
N GLY A 49 -17.12 20.25 -0.35
CA GLY A 49 -18.50 20.05 0.09
C GLY A 49 -19.47 19.72 -1.05
N GLY A 50 -19.35 20.39 -2.19
CA GLY A 50 -20.12 20.06 -3.39
C GLY A 50 -19.74 18.70 -3.99
N TRP A 51 -18.47 18.28 -3.87
CA TRP A 51 -18.04 16.93 -4.26
C TRP A 51 -18.68 15.87 -3.35
N LEU A 52 -18.67 16.08 -2.04
CA LEU A 52 -19.23 15.18 -1.02
C LEU A 52 -20.75 15.02 -1.17
N GLU A 53 -21.47 16.09 -1.54
CA GLU A 53 -22.92 16.04 -1.77
C GLU A 53 -23.29 15.22 -3.01
N ARG A 54 -22.48 15.31 -4.07
CA ARG A 54 -22.77 14.63 -5.35
C ARG A 54 -22.27 13.18 -5.43
N HIS A 55 -21.25 12.82 -4.67
CA HIS A 55 -20.64 11.50 -4.76
C HIS A 55 -21.10 10.60 -3.62
N VAL A 56 -21.81 9.54 -4.00
CA VAL A 56 -22.14 8.44 -3.10
C VAL A 56 -21.04 7.40 -3.20
N ILE A 57 -20.56 6.90 -2.06
CA ILE A 57 -19.58 5.81 -2.03
C ILE A 57 -20.21 4.59 -2.72
N PRO A 58 -19.62 4.04 -3.79
CA PRO A 58 -20.14 2.84 -4.44
C PRO A 58 -20.27 1.67 -3.46
N GLU A 59 -21.24 0.77 -3.70
CA GLU A 59 -21.47 -0.40 -2.84
C GLU A 59 -20.29 -1.38 -2.78
N THR A 60 -19.39 -1.29 -3.76
CA THR A 60 -18.16 -2.07 -3.88
C THR A 60 -16.95 -1.40 -3.24
N SER A 61 -17.09 -0.15 -2.78
CA SER A 61 -15.98 0.66 -2.27
C SER A 61 -16.12 1.00 -0.80
N SER A 62 -15.02 0.92 -0.06
CA SER A 62 -14.91 1.28 1.36
C SER A 62 -14.62 2.77 1.56
N ARG A 63 -13.98 3.37 0.54
CA ARG A 63 -13.66 4.79 0.40
C ARG A 63 -13.91 5.17 -1.06
N HIS A 64 -14.38 6.39 -1.29
CA HIS A 64 -14.45 6.97 -2.62
C HIS A 64 -13.80 8.35 -2.59
N SER A 65 -12.84 8.60 -3.46
CA SER A 65 -12.06 9.85 -3.50
C SER A 65 -11.56 10.15 -4.91
N VAL A 66 -10.94 11.30 -5.10
CA VAL A 66 -10.24 11.64 -6.36
C VAL A 66 -9.22 10.57 -6.75
N PHE A 67 -8.45 10.04 -5.79
CA PHE A 67 -7.51 8.95 -6.03
C PHE A 67 -8.24 7.69 -6.52
N ASP A 68 -9.35 7.33 -5.88
CA ASP A 68 -10.11 6.12 -6.22
C ASP A 68 -10.76 6.25 -7.62
N ILE A 69 -11.28 7.43 -7.98
CA ILE A 69 -11.80 7.71 -9.33
C ILE A 69 -10.71 7.56 -10.40
N LEU A 70 -9.50 8.03 -10.12
CA LEU A 70 -8.37 7.90 -11.07
C LEU A 70 -7.89 6.46 -11.20
N ARG A 71 -7.89 5.69 -10.10
CA ARG A 71 -7.62 4.25 -10.12
C ARG A 71 -8.67 3.51 -10.97
N ASP A 72 -9.96 3.83 -10.77
CA ASP A 72 -11.04 3.23 -11.53
C ASP A 72 -10.90 3.49 -13.04
N LYS A 73 -10.47 4.70 -13.43
CA LYS A 73 -10.18 5.07 -14.82
C LYS A 73 -8.95 4.35 -15.37
N LEU A 74 -7.88 4.28 -14.58
CA LEU A 74 -6.66 3.55 -14.94
C LEU A 74 -6.97 2.08 -15.22
N GLU A 75 -7.77 1.44 -14.36
CA GLU A 75 -8.20 0.05 -14.53
C GLU A 75 -8.98 -0.17 -15.83
N ILE A 76 -9.83 0.79 -16.25
CA ILE A 76 -10.55 0.71 -17.54
C ILE A 76 -9.56 0.70 -18.72
N VAL A 77 -8.52 1.53 -18.67
CA VAL A 77 -7.47 1.54 -19.70
C VAL A 77 -6.76 0.19 -19.72
N LEU A 78 -6.37 -0.32 -18.54
CA LEU A 78 -5.70 -1.61 -18.40
C LEU A 78 -6.55 -2.76 -18.94
N LYS A 79 -7.85 -2.79 -18.65
CA LYS A 79 -8.81 -3.74 -19.22
C LYS A 79 -8.73 -3.73 -20.75
N GLY A 80 -8.85 -2.54 -21.37
CA GLY A 80 -8.82 -2.41 -22.83
C GLY A 80 -7.53 -2.94 -23.46
N VAL A 81 -6.37 -2.63 -22.89
CA VAL A 81 -5.07 -3.09 -23.42
C VAL A 81 -4.79 -4.56 -23.14
N LEU A 82 -5.35 -5.15 -22.08
CA LEU A 82 -5.24 -6.57 -21.76
C LEU A 82 -6.18 -7.44 -22.61
N GLU A 83 -7.38 -6.96 -22.95
CA GLU A 83 -8.34 -7.66 -23.81
C GLU A 83 -7.99 -7.59 -25.30
N THR A 84 -7.22 -6.59 -25.74
CA THR A 84 -6.89 -6.40 -27.16
C THR A 84 -5.72 -7.29 -27.57
N SER A 85 -5.93 -8.33 -28.38
CA SER A 85 -4.82 -9.15 -28.91
C SER A 85 -4.02 -8.42 -29.99
N SER A 86 -2.69 -8.55 -29.98
CA SER A 86 -1.82 -8.04 -31.06
C SER A 86 -0.74 -9.04 -31.43
N ALA A 87 -0.55 -9.26 -32.75
CA ALA A 87 0.52 -10.11 -33.26
C ALA A 87 1.93 -9.58 -32.94
N GLN A 88 2.05 -8.27 -32.62
CA GLN A 88 3.31 -7.62 -32.27
C GLN A 88 3.63 -7.67 -30.76
N ASP A 89 2.79 -8.32 -29.95
CA ASP A 89 3.02 -8.40 -28.52
C ASP A 89 4.29 -9.20 -28.21
N ARG A 90 5.12 -8.62 -27.33
CA ARG A 90 6.29 -9.30 -26.77
C ARG A 90 5.85 -10.39 -25.79
N ASP A 91 6.74 -11.34 -25.51
CA ASP A 91 6.46 -12.48 -24.62
C ASP A 91 5.88 -12.07 -23.26
N ALA A 92 6.49 -11.08 -22.59
CA ALA A 92 6.00 -10.57 -21.31
C ALA A 92 4.56 -10.00 -21.38
N ILE A 93 4.19 -9.36 -22.50
CA ILE A 93 2.84 -8.84 -22.72
C ILE A 93 1.87 -9.99 -22.98
N LYS A 94 2.26 -10.99 -23.79
CA LYS A 94 1.44 -12.19 -24.02
C LYS A 94 1.12 -12.91 -22.72
N LYS A 95 2.12 -13.08 -21.86
CA LYS A 95 1.95 -13.68 -20.52
C LYS A 95 0.99 -12.89 -19.63
N ALA A 96 1.07 -11.55 -19.62
CA ALA A 96 0.13 -10.72 -18.89
C ALA A 96 -1.32 -10.91 -19.38
N LYS A 97 -1.51 -11.04 -20.70
CA LYS A 97 -2.83 -11.29 -21.30
C LYS A 97 -3.35 -12.71 -21.05
N ILE A 98 -2.47 -13.71 -21.06
CA ILE A 98 -2.79 -15.09 -20.68
C ILE A 98 -3.24 -15.13 -19.21
N LEU A 99 -2.49 -14.49 -18.32
CA LEU A 99 -2.83 -14.40 -16.90
C LEU A 99 -4.19 -13.73 -16.70
N TYR A 100 -4.43 -12.61 -17.38
CA TYR A 100 -5.73 -11.93 -17.38
C TYR A 100 -6.86 -12.84 -17.87
N SER A 101 -6.66 -13.52 -19.00
CA SER A 101 -7.66 -14.40 -19.60
C SER A 101 -7.98 -15.59 -18.70
N SER A 102 -6.96 -16.16 -18.04
CA SER A 102 -7.15 -17.23 -17.05
C SER A 102 -8.01 -16.78 -15.87
N CYS A 103 -7.78 -15.55 -15.38
CA CYS A 103 -8.58 -14.98 -14.30
C CYS A 103 -10.03 -14.73 -14.73
N MET A 104 -10.24 -14.25 -15.96
CA MET A 104 -11.57 -13.94 -16.48
C MET A 104 -12.45 -15.16 -16.78
N ASN A 105 -11.87 -16.37 -16.83
CA ASN A 105 -12.60 -17.61 -17.12
C ASN A 105 -13.37 -18.14 -15.89
N ASP A 106 -14.38 -17.39 -15.48
CA ASP A 106 -15.23 -17.70 -14.32
C ASP A 106 -15.90 -19.07 -14.45
N THR A 107 -16.29 -19.49 -15.65
CA THR A 107 -16.87 -20.82 -15.88
C THR A 107 -15.93 -21.95 -15.45
N LEU A 108 -14.63 -21.84 -15.75
CA LEU A 108 -13.67 -22.86 -15.37
C LEU A 108 -13.32 -22.79 -13.87
N ILE A 109 -13.31 -21.59 -13.27
CA ILE A 109 -13.15 -21.40 -11.83
C ILE A 109 -14.32 -22.08 -11.08
N GLU A 110 -15.56 -21.86 -11.53
CA GLU A 110 -16.76 -22.51 -10.96
C GLU A 110 -16.74 -24.03 -11.16
N GLN A 111 -16.26 -24.53 -12.31
CA GLN A 111 -16.16 -25.97 -12.55
C GLN A 111 -15.11 -26.67 -11.68
N ARG A 112 -13.98 -26.00 -11.42
CA ARG A 112 -12.90 -26.54 -10.57
C ARG A 112 -13.20 -26.40 -9.09
N ASP A 113 -14.01 -25.41 -8.72
CA ASP A 113 -14.56 -25.23 -7.39
C ASP A 113 -13.48 -25.31 -6.29
N SER A 114 -13.57 -26.27 -5.37
CA SER A 114 -12.62 -26.44 -4.28
C SER A 114 -11.39 -27.28 -4.62
N GLN A 115 -11.37 -27.95 -5.78
CA GLN A 115 -10.31 -28.89 -6.13
C GLN A 115 -8.89 -28.30 -6.00
N PRO A 116 -8.60 -27.06 -6.49
CA PRO A 116 -7.27 -26.46 -6.33
C PRO A 116 -6.91 -26.20 -4.87
N LEU A 117 -7.89 -25.84 -4.04
CA LEU A 117 -7.71 -25.62 -2.60
C LEU A 117 -7.36 -26.93 -1.89
N LEU A 118 -8.05 -28.03 -2.20
CA LEU A 118 -7.79 -29.33 -1.59
C LEU A 118 -6.37 -29.81 -1.89
N THR A 119 -5.92 -29.67 -3.14
CA THR A 119 -4.53 -29.97 -3.54
C THR A 119 -3.51 -29.08 -2.83
N LEU A 120 -3.82 -27.78 -2.67
CA LEU A 120 -2.96 -26.86 -1.92
C LEU A 120 -2.82 -27.29 -0.45
N ILE A 121 -3.93 -27.60 0.21
CA ILE A 121 -3.97 -28.05 1.61
C ILE A 121 -3.11 -29.30 1.79
N GLU A 122 -3.25 -30.30 0.93
CA GLU A 122 -2.43 -31.52 0.97
C GLU A 122 -0.93 -31.22 0.84
N SER A 123 -0.56 -30.24 0.01
CA SER A 123 0.84 -29.88 -0.25
C SER A 123 1.58 -29.26 0.94
N ILE A 124 0.87 -28.82 1.98
CA ILE A 124 1.45 -28.19 3.19
C ILE A 124 1.24 -29.01 4.47
N GLY A 125 0.96 -30.30 4.34
CA GLY A 125 0.74 -31.17 5.49
C GLY A 125 -0.71 -31.20 6.00
N ASP A 126 -1.66 -30.95 5.11
CA ASP A 126 -3.10 -31.05 5.33
C ASP A 126 -3.67 -30.04 6.36
N TRP A 127 -4.99 -29.93 6.42
CA TRP A 127 -5.71 -29.04 7.36
C TRP A 127 -6.38 -29.89 8.46
N PRO A 128 -5.86 -29.91 9.70
CA PRO A 128 -6.35 -30.83 10.72
C PRO A 128 -7.87 -30.78 10.94
N VAL A 129 -8.48 -29.60 10.97
CA VAL A 129 -9.95 -29.46 11.15
C VAL A 129 -10.74 -30.12 10.01
N ALA A 130 -10.14 -30.28 8.83
CA ALA A 130 -10.70 -30.95 7.68
C ALA A 130 -10.03 -32.31 7.38
N SER A 131 -9.59 -33.00 8.44
CA SER A 131 -8.90 -34.28 8.39
C SER A 131 -9.28 -35.16 9.61
N GLU A 132 -9.48 -36.47 9.39
CA GLU A 132 -9.89 -37.39 10.47
C GLU A 132 -8.72 -38.08 11.17
N ASP A 133 -7.59 -38.25 10.47
CA ASP A 133 -6.46 -39.05 10.95
C ASP A 133 -5.15 -38.25 11.05
N TRP A 134 -5.20 -36.92 10.87
CA TRP A 134 -4.03 -36.02 10.86
C TRP A 134 -3.04 -36.27 11.99
N ASP A 135 -3.51 -36.43 13.23
CA ASP A 135 -2.64 -36.64 14.40
C ASP A 135 -1.86 -37.97 14.33
N THR A 136 -2.42 -38.98 13.64
CA THR A 136 -1.80 -40.30 13.49
C THR A 136 -0.95 -40.43 12.24
N THR A 137 -1.19 -39.59 11.23
CA THR A 137 -0.47 -39.55 9.96
C THR A 137 0.56 -38.42 9.95
N THR A 138 0.17 -37.23 9.52
CA THR A 138 1.06 -36.08 9.30
C THR A 138 1.60 -35.50 10.61
N GLY A 139 0.78 -35.44 11.67
CA GLY A 139 1.11 -34.81 12.95
C GLY A 139 2.32 -35.43 13.65
N ARG A 140 2.64 -36.71 13.40
CA ARG A 140 3.79 -37.41 14.01
C ARG A 140 5.15 -36.96 13.47
N THR A 141 5.18 -36.55 12.21
CA THR A 141 6.40 -36.11 11.52
C THR A 141 6.41 -34.60 11.28
N TRP A 142 5.40 -33.90 11.77
CA TRP A 142 5.23 -32.47 11.57
C TRP A 142 6.35 -31.68 12.24
N SER A 143 6.84 -30.65 11.55
CA SER A 143 7.84 -29.70 12.04
C SER A 143 7.36 -28.29 11.70
N LEU A 144 7.42 -27.40 12.69
CA LEU A 144 7.06 -26.00 12.49
C LEU A 144 8.04 -25.35 11.52
N GLU A 145 9.34 -25.62 11.66
CA GLU A 145 10.42 -25.09 10.82
C GLU A 145 10.18 -25.39 9.34
N ASP A 146 9.93 -26.66 8.99
CA ASP A 146 9.76 -27.08 7.60
C ASP A 146 8.46 -26.54 6.99
N THR A 147 7.41 -26.45 7.79
CA THR A 147 6.11 -25.91 7.36
C THR A 147 6.23 -24.41 7.10
N LEU A 148 6.82 -23.64 8.02
CA LEU A 148 7.10 -22.21 7.83
C LEU A 148 8.04 -21.97 6.64
N ALA A 149 9.06 -22.81 6.47
CA ALA A 149 9.97 -22.71 5.34
C ALA A 149 9.24 -22.93 4.01
N THR A 150 8.35 -23.93 3.95
CA THR A 150 7.52 -24.21 2.78
C THR A 150 6.58 -23.05 2.46
N LEU A 151 5.89 -22.51 3.47
CA LEU A 151 5.00 -21.36 3.34
C LEU A 151 5.72 -20.12 2.80
N THR A 152 6.91 -19.84 3.34
CA THR A 152 7.73 -18.69 2.95
C THR A 152 8.28 -18.85 1.53
N ALA A 153 8.91 -19.99 1.23
CA ALA A 153 9.62 -20.20 -0.03
C ALA A 153 8.68 -20.46 -1.23
N ARG A 154 7.59 -21.20 -1.03
CA ARG A 154 6.70 -21.60 -2.13
C ARG A 154 5.49 -20.70 -2.31
N PHE A 155 4.97 -20.15 -1.23
CA PHE A 155 3.70 -19.42 -1.25
C PHE A 155 3.84 -17.96 -0.87
N HIS A 156 5.07 -17.49 -0.61
CA HIS A 156 5.36 -16.13 -0.16
C HIS A 156 4.54 -15.75 1.09
N LYS A 157 4.15 -16.74 1.92
CA LYS A 157 3.29 -16.54 3.07
C LYS A 157 4.12 -16.48 4.34
N LYS A 158 4.13 -15.29 4.95
CA LYS A 158 4.79 -14.98 6.22
C LYS A 158 3.77 -15.14 7.35
N VAL A 159 3.93 -16.15 8.19
CA VAL A 159 2.98 -16.49 9.26
C VAL A 159 3.75 -17.00 10.46
N MET A 160 3.36 -16.58 11.68
CA MET A 160 4.12 -16.72 12.94
C MET A 160 5.50 -16.04 12.95
N LEU A 161 6.26 -16.06 11.87
CA LEU A 161 7.53 -15.39 11.70
C LEU A 161 7.55 -14.76 10.31
N ASP A 162 7.97 -13.49 10.22
CA ASP A 162 8.26 -12.85 8.94
C ASP A 162 9.75 -12.94 8.66
N MET A 163 10.14 -13.85 7.77
CA MET A 163 11.48 -13.91 7.21
C MET A 163 11.47 -13.34 5.79
N TYR A 164 12.35 -12.39 5.52
CA TYR A 164 12.52 -11.85 4.17
C TYR A 164 13.96 -11.39 3.93
N VAL A 165 14.31 -11.23 2.66
CA VAL A 165 15.60 -10.69 2.24
C VAL A 165 15.38 -9.28 1.73
N TRP A 166 16.07 -8.32 2.32
CA TRP A 166 15.97 -6.91 1.96
C TRP A 166 17.34 -6.22 2.00
N THR A 167 17.41 -4.97 1.53
CA THR A 167 18.59 -4.14 1.64
C THR A 167 18.96 -3.95 3.12
N ASP A 168 20.23 -4.10 3.47
CA ASP A 168 20.70 -3.86 4.84
C ASP A 168 20.63 -2.36 5.15
N ASP A 169 19.91 -1.98 6.21
CA ASP A 169 19.78 -0.57 6.57
C ASP A 169 21.12 0.10 6.83
N ARG A 170 22.13 -0.63 7.32
CA ARG A 170 23.47 -0.05 7.58
C ARG A 170 24.45 -0.25 6.42
N ASP A 171 24.06 -0.95 5.37
CA ASP A 171 24.85 -1.15 4.15
C ASP A 171 23.92 -1.32 2.93
N SER A 172 23.55 -0.18 2.35
CA SER A 172 22.65 -0.04 1.20
C SER A 172 23.10 -0.75 -0.08
N LEU A 173 24.35 -1.25 -0.13
CA LEU A 173 24.90 -1.95 -1.29
C LEU A 173 24.67 -3.46 -1.26
N ARG A 174 24.29 -4.01 -0.11
CA ARG A 174 24.06 -5.45 0.08
C ARG A 174 22.65 -5.75 0.56
N HIS A 175 22.29 -7.03 0.47
CA HIS A 175 21.08 -7.57 1.07
C HIS A 175 21.42 -8.41 2.31
N ILE A 176 20.50 -8.46 3.26
CA ILE A 176 20.59 -9.26 4.49
C ILE A 176 19.23 -9.91 4.78
N ILE A 177 19.23 -10.97 5.59
CA ILE A 177 18.02 -11.62 6.07
C ILE A 177 17.45 -10.80 7.22
N TYR A 178 16.16 -10.48 7.15
CA TYR A 178 15.38 -9.87 8.21
C TYR A 178 14.46 -10.89 8.85
N ILE A 179 14.31 -10.81 10.17
CA ILE A 179 13.32 -11.53 10.97
C ILE A 179 12.45 -10.52 11.72
N ASP A 180 11.14 -10.58 11.49
CA ASP A 180 10.17 -9.65 12.06
C ASP A 180 8.88 -10.36 12.52
N GLN A 181 8.01 -9.61 13.20
CA GLN A 181 6.67 -10.04 13.55
C GLN A 181 5.82 -10.16 12.27
N PRO A 182 4.96 -11.18 12.15
CA PRO A 182 4.16 -11.38 10.94
C PRO A 182 2.98 -10.41 10.88
N GLY A 183 2.37 -10.34 9.70
CA GLY A 183 1.00 -9.84 9.58
C GLY A 183 0.01 -10.75 10.33
N LEU A 184 -1.15 -10.19 10.67
CA LEU A 184 -2.27 -10.89 11.28
C LEU A 184 -3.39 -11.06 10.25
N GLY A 185 -4.31 -12.00 10.49
CA GLY A 185 -5.47 -12.22 9.64
C GLY A 185 -6.55 -11.15 9.77
N MET A 186 -6.62 -10.42 10.90
CA MET A 186 -7.34 -9.16 11.02
C MET A 186 -6.40 -7.96 10.88
N PRO A 187 -6.87 -6.78 10.44
CA PRO A 187 -5.97 -5.73 9.95
C PRO A 187 -5.01 -5.10 10.97
N SER A 188 -5.32 -5.17 12.28
CA SER A 188 -4.42 -4.68 13.33
C SER A 188 -4.61 -5.47 14.61
N ARG A 189 -3.63 -5.39 15.53
CA ARG A 189 -3.72 -6.01 16.85
C ARG A 189 -4.93 -5.51 17.67
N ASP A 190 -5.37 -4.27 17.46
CA ASP A 190 -6.54 -3.69 18.16
C ASP A 190 -7.81 -4.52 17.98
N TYR A 191 -7.97 -5.17 16.82
CA TYR A 191 -9.12 -6.01 16.54
C TYR A 191 -9.25 -7.16 17.54
N TYR A 192 -8.15 -7.64 18.10
CA TYR A 192 -8.12 -8.79 19.01
C TYR A 192 -8.50 -8.42 20.44
N PHE A 193 -8.38 -7.14 20.83
CA PHE A 193 -8.50 -6.71 22.24
C PHE A 193 -9.65 -5.73 22.48
N ASN A 194 -10.06 -4.95 21.47
CA ASN A 194 -11.04 -3.89 21.66
C ASN A 194 -12.49 -4.35 21.41
N ASP A 195 -13.43 -3.62 21.98
CA ASP A 195 -14.88 -3.86 21.86
C ASP A 195 -15.53 -3.04 20.73
N GLY A 196 -16.87 -2.97 20.69
CA GLY A 196 -17.60 -2.20 19.68
C GLY A 196 -17.49 -2.85 18.30
N ASN A 197 -17.06 -2.09 17.29
CA ASN A 197 -16.93 -2.61 15.92
C ASN A 197 -15.87 -3.72 15.81
N TYR A 198 -14.79 -3.63 16.59
CA TYR A 198 -13.71 -4.62 16.63
C TYR A 198 -14.23 -6.01 17.01
N LYS A 199 -15.10 -6.10 18.02
CA LYS A 199 -15.77 -7.34 18.43
C LYS A 199 -16.61 -7.96 17.30
N LYS A 200 -17.38 -7.15 16.58
CA LYS A 200 -18.19 -7.64 15.45
C LYS A 200 -17.31 -8.23 14.34
N VAL A 201 -16.15 -7.62 14.08
CA VAL A 201 -15.18 -8.13 13.12
C VAL A 201 -14.55 -9.45 13.60
N ARG A 202 -14.17 -9.56 14.88
CA ARG A 202 -13.68 -10.83 15.46
C ARG A 202 -14.69 -11.96 15.29
N GLU A 203 -15.96 -11.71 15.61
CA GLU A 203 -17.03 -12.68 15.44
C GLU A 203 -17.21 -13.07 13.97
N ALA A 204 -17.22 -12.10 13.06
CA ALA A 204 -17.33 -12.36 11.62
C ALA A 204 -16.13 -13.14 11.07
N TYR A 205 -14.93 -12.92 11.61
CA TYR A 205 -13.71 -13.63 11.27
C TYR A 205 -13.74 -15.10 11.69
N LEU A 206 -14.18 -15.39 12.93
CA LEU A 206 -14.40 -16.76 13.40
C LEU A 206 -15.45 -17.49 12.55
N HIS A 207 -16.58 -16.82 12.26
CA HIS A 207 -17.60 -17.41 11.39
C HIS A 207 -17.07 -17.70 9.98
N PHE A 208 -16.16 -16.87 9.48
CA PHE A 208 -15.54 -17.09 8.17
C PHE A 208 -14.63 -18.32 8.18
N MET A 209 -13.76 -18.47 9.19
CA MET A 209 -12.96 -19.69 9.39
C MET A 209 -13.84 -20.95 9.40
N VAL A 210 -14.89 -20.94 10.23
CA VAL A 210 -15.82 -22.07 10.40
C VAL A 210 -16.53 -22.40 9.08
N SER A 211 -16.97 -21.38 8.34
CA SER A 211 -17.68 -21.59 7.08
C SER A 211 -16.78 -22.28 6.05
N ILE A 212 -15.53 -21.84 5.93
CA ILE A 212 -14.57 -22.44 5.00
C ILE A 212 -14.18 -23.85 5.44
N ALA A 213 -13.97 -24.09 6.73
CA ALA A 213 -13.70 -25.43 7.25
C ALA A 213 -14.86 -26.41 6.97
N LYS A 214 -16.12 -25.97 7.15
CA LYS A 214 -17.30 -26.79 6.82
C LYS A 214 -17.38 -27.13 5.34
N ILE A 215 -17.19 -26.13 4.46
CA ILE A 215 -17.17 -26.36 3.00
C ILE A 215 -16.08 -27.38 2.63
N THR A 216 -14.86 -27.21 3.14
CA THR A 216 -13.75 -28.14 2.87
C THR A 216 -14.04 -29.56 3.36
N ARG A 217 -14.68 -29.72 4.53
CA ARG A 217 -15.08 -31.04 5.05
C ARG A 217 -16.16 -31.69 4.19
N GLU A 218 -17.17 -30.93 3.79
CA GLU A 218 -18.25 -31.39 2.91
C GLU A 218 -17.70 -31.90 1.58
N ASP A 219 -16.81 -31.13 0.95
CA ASP A 219 -16.20 -31.50 -0.34
C ASP A 219 -15.29 -32.72 -0.26
N ARG A 220 -14.69 -32.96 0.92
CA ARG A 220 -13.90 -34.16 1.21
C ARG A 220 -14.76 -35.35 1.63
N ASN A 221 -16.09 -35.22 1.65
CA ASN A 221 -17.03 -36.23 2.13
C ASN A 221 -16.73 -36.70 3.57
N LEU A 222 -16.31 -35.78 4.44
CA LEU A 222 -16.08 -36.07 5.85
C LEU A 222 -17.37 -35.98 6.65
N THR A 223 -17.39 -36.61 7.82
CA THR A 223 -18.54 -36.56 8.73
C THR A 223 -18.80 -35.11 9.15
N GLN A 224 -20.06 -34.67 9.09
CA GLN A 224 -20.43 -33.35 9.57
C GLN A 224 -20.32 -33.31 11.10
N ASP A 225 -19.47 -32.42 11.61
CA ASP A 225 -19.22 -32.21 13.03
C ASP A 225 -19.03 -30.71 13.28
N ASP A 226 -20.14 -30.00 13.35
CA ASP A 226 -20.16 -28.54 13.44
C ASP A 226 -19.57 -28.02 14.74
N ASP A 227 -19.73 -28.78 15.84
CA ASP A 227 -19.24 -28.42 17.18
C ASP A 227 -17.71 -28.53 17.24
N ARG A 228 -17.14 -29.62 16.72
CA ARG A 228 -15.68 -29.78 16.60
C ARG A 228 -15.06 -28.68 15.73
N VAL A 229 -15.66 -28.39 14.57
CA VAL A 229 -15.15 -27.32 13.69
C VAL A 229 -15.17 -25.96 14.41
N TRP A 230 -16.24 -25.66 15.13
CA TRP A 230 -16.34 -24.43 15.91
C TRP A 230 -15.27 -24.35 16.99
N GLU A 231 -15.07 -25.41 17.76
CA GLU A 231 -14.07 -25.49 18.83
C GLU A 231 -12.64 -25.34 18.27
N GLU A 232 -12.28 -26.07 17.22
CA GLU A 232 -10.95 -25.99 16.62
C GLU A 232 -10.67 -24.60 16.03
N MET A 233 -11.65 -23.93 15.41
CA MET A 233 -11.47 -22.56 14.90
C MET A 233 -11.43 -21.51 16.01
N MET A 234 -12.11 -21.76 17.14
CA MET A 234 -11.98 -20.91 18.33
C MET A 234 -10.57 -21.00 18.92
N GLN A 235 -9.96 -22.19 18.96
CA GLN A 235 -8.56 -22.36 19.37
C GLN A 235 -7.59 -21.68 18.40
N VAL A 236 -7.87 -21.70 17.09
CA VAL A 236 -7.08 -20.94 16.09
C VAL A 236 -7.16 -19.44 16.38
N LEU A 237 -8.35 -18.91 16.67
CA LEU A 237 -8.52 -17.50 17.03
C LEU A 237 -7.81 -17.16 18.34
N GLU A 238 -7.81 -18.05 19.33
CA GLU A 238 -7.09 -17.87 20.59
C GLU A 238 -5.57 -17.82 20.36
N LEU A 239 -5.02 -18.76 19.57
CA LEU A 239 -3.61 -18.73 19.16
C LEU A 239 -3.26 -17.42 18.45
N GLU A 240 -4.08 -16.98 17.49
CA GLU A 240 -3.83 -15.73 16.78
C GLU A 240 -3.95 -14.50 17.70
N THR A 241 -4.81 -14.55 18.72
CA THR A 241 -4.92 -13.52 19.75
C THR A 241 -3.66 -13.45 20.61
N ASP A 242 -3.10 -14.59 20.97
CA ASP A 242 -1.82 -14.68 21.69
C ASP A 242 -0.66 -14.13 20.85
N ILE A 243 -0.61 -14.46 19.55
CA ILE A 243 0.36 -13.90 18.60
C ILE A 243 0.18 -12.38 18.52
N ALA A 244 -1.05 -11.88 18.36
CA ALA A 244 -1.35 -10.45 18.31
C ALA A 244 -0.93 -9.73 19.61
N ASN A 245 -1.03 -10.38 20.76
CA ASN A 245 -0.59 -9.82 22.05
C ASN A 245 0.94 -9.76 22.13
N ALA A 246 1.62 -10.73 21.52
CA ALA A 246 3.08 -10.73 21.43
C ALA A 246 3.61 -9.60 20.54
N THR A 247 2.89 -9.23 19.47
CA THR A 247 3.33 -8.17 18.53
C THR A 247 3.51 -6.81 19.22
N SER A 248 4.53 -6.06 18.78
CA SER A 248 4.72 -4.68 19.21
C SER A 248 3.74 -3.75 18.47
N PRO A 249 3.16 -2.74 19.16
CA PRO A 249 2.33 -1.70 18.54
C PRO A 249 3.08 -0.94 17.43
N ALA A 250 2.34 -0.36 16.48
CA ALA A 250 2.93 0.41 15.37
C ALA A 250 3.64 1.69 15.86
N GLU A 251 3.17 2.27 16.96
CA GLU A 251 3.73 3.47 17.60
C GLU A 251 5.12 3.21 18.19
N GLU A 252 5.37 1.99 18.69
CA GLU A 252 6.66 1.58 19.25
C GLU A 252 7.68 1.19 18.16
N ARG A 253 7.24 1.14 16.89
CA ARG A 253 8.02 0.65 15.75
C ARG A 253 8.39 1.75 14.74
N GLN A 254 8.23 3.03 15.11
CA GLN A 254 8.61 4.15 14.23
C GLN A 254 10.13 4.40 14.19
N ASP A 255 10.84 4.13 15.29
CA ASP A 255 12.29 4.32 15.38
C ASP A 255 13.05 3.11 14.85
N VAL A 256 13.38 3.14 13.56
CA VAL A 256 14.18 2.10 12.88
C VAL A 256 15.54 1.84 13.53
N THR A 257 16.11 2.83 14.23
CA THR A 257 17.43 2.68 14.87
C THR A 257 17.38 1.74 16.06
N VAL A 258 16.23 1.66 16.74
CA VAL A 258 15.96 0.74 17.85
C VAL A 258 15.55 -0.64 17.35
N LEU A 259 14.82 -0.68 16.22
CA LEU A 259 14.42 -1.96 15.60
C LEU A 259 15.61 -2.73 15.05
N TYR A 260 16.63 -2.06 14.52
CA TYR A 260 17.77 -2.74 13.89
C TYR A 260 18.66 -3.46 14.92
N ASN A 261 18.49 -4.78 15.06
CA ASN A 261 19.34 -5.64 15.90
C ASN A 261 20.04 -6.70 15.03
N LYS A 262 21.27 -6.39 14.58
CA LYS A 262 22.08 -7.34 13.80
C LYS A 262 22.78 -8.34 14.71
N MET A 263 22.67 -9.61 14.36
CA MET A 263 23.31 -10.74 15.06
C MET A 263 23.60 -11.88 14.08
N THR A 264 24.35 -12.89 14.52
CA THR A 264 24.56 -14.14 13.77
C THR A 264 23.43 -15.13 14.01
N LEU A 265 23.26 -16.14 13.13
CA LEU A 265 22.30 -17.22 13.37
C LEU A 265 22.56 -18.00 14.68
N SER A 266 23.82 -18.17 15.07
CA SER A 266 24.18 -18.78 16.35
C SER A 266 23.71 -17.92 17.55
N GLU A 267 23.85 -16.60 17.45
CA GLU A 267 23.35 -15.68 18.48
C GLU A 267 21.81 -15.64 18.52
N LEU A 268 21.16 -15.64 17.35
CA LEU A 268 19.69 -15.75 17.23
C LEU A 268 19.19 -17.03 17.92
N GLN A 269 19.82 -18.18 17.64
CA GLN A 269 19.44 -19.46 18.22
C GLN A 269 19.61 -19.52 19.75
N SER A 270 20.67 -18.91 20.27
CA SER A 270 20.93 -18.88 21.73
C SER A 270 20.07 -17.84 22.46
N THR A 271 19.72 -16.74 21.81
CA THR A 271 18.89 -15.66 22.39
C THR A 271 17.40 -16.02 22.35
N PHE A 272 16.92 -16.57 21.24
CA PHE A 272 15.50 -16.85 21.03
C PHE A 272 15.27 -18.33 20.73
N SER A 273 15.25 -19.16 21.77
CA SER A 273 15.12 -20.63 21.60
C SER A 273 13.73 -21.09 21.12
N LEU A 274 12.68 -20.29 21.33
CA LEU A 274 11.30 -20.54 20.89
C LEU A 274 10.83 -22.00 21.10
N ASN A 275 10.94 -22.49 22.33
CA ASN A 275 10.59 -23.88 22.69
C ASN A 275 11.31 -24.96 21.84
N GLY A 276 12.59 -24.74 21.54
CA GLY A 276 13.42 -25.68 20.78
C GLY A 276 13.37 -25.53 19.26
N PHE A 277 12.80 -24.44 18.75
CA PHE A 277 12.77 -24.11 17.32
C PHE A 277 14.19 -24.01 16.75
N ASN A 278 14.45 -24.68 15.64
CA ASN A 278 15.73 -24.65 14.97
C ASN A 278 15.78 -23.59 13.86
N TRP A 279 16.35 -22.42 14.17
CA TRP A 279 16.46 -21.29 13.24
C TRP A 279 17.26 -21.63 11.99
N THR A 280 18.36 -22.35 12.14
CA THR A 280 19.20 -22.77 11.01
C THR A 280 18.42 -23.68 10.07
N ARG A 281 17.64 -24.63 10.60
CA ARG A 281 16.79 -25.52 9.78
C ARG A 281 15.73 -24.72 9.03
N PHE A 282 15.03 -23.80 9.69
CA PHE A 282 14.03 -22.95 9.06
C PHE A 282 14.64 -22.10 7.93
N ILE A 283 15.69 -21.35 8.23
CA ILE A 283 16.32 -20.41 7.28
C ILE A 283 16.99 -21.16 6.12
N GLN A 284 17.70 -22.26 6.39
CA GLN A 284 18.24 -23.13 5.35
C GLN A 284 17.12 -23.77 4.51
N GLY A 285 16.01 -24.17 5.15
CA GLY A 285 14.83 -24.69 4.46
C GLY A 285 14.28 -23.69 3.44
N VAL A 286 14.18 -22.41 3.82
CA VAL A 286 13.77 -21.32 2.92
C VAL A 286 14.79 -21.11 1.80
N LEU A 287 16.06 -20.94 2.12
CA LEU A 287 17.10 -20.53 1.15
C LEU A 287 17.57 -21.65 0.23
N SER A 288 17.42 -22.91 0.63
CA SER A 288 17.67 -24.06 -0.24
C SER A 288 16.79 -24.06 -1.50
N SER A 289 15.60 -23.44 -1.45
CA SER A 289 14.70 -23.27 -2.60
C SER A 289 15.32 -22.46 -3.75
N VAL A 290 16.34 -21.66 -3.43
CA VAL A 290 17.09 -20.83 -4.38
C VAL A 290 18.59 -21.20 -4.41
N SER A 291 18.93 -22.39 -3.91
CA SER A 291 20.30 -22.93 -3.91
C SER A 291 21.32 -22.04 -3.18
N ILE A 292 20.89 -21.43 -2.07
CA ILE A 292 21.78 -20.69 -1.16
C ILE A 292 21.92 -21.49 0.12
N ASP A 293 23.17 -21.78 0.49
CA ASP A 293 23.51 -22.39 1.77
C ASP A 293 23.84 -21.29 2.80
N VAL A 294 23.36 -21.48 4.03
CA VAL A 294 23.66 -20.64 5.18
C VAL A 294 24.48 -21.41 6.21
N GLN A 295 25.40 -20.70 6.86
CA GLN A 295 26.18 -21.20 7.98
C GLN A 295 25.71 -20.55 9.28
N VAL A 296 26.12 -21.07 10.43
CA VAL A 296 25.68 -20.55 11.73
C VAL A 296 26.20 -19.14 12.03
N GLU A 297 27.22 -18.70 11.28
CA GLU A 297 27.78 -17.34 11.32
C GLU A 297 27.06 -16.36 10.38
N GLU A 298 26.04 -16.78 9.64
CA GLU A 298 25.25 -15.90 8.76
C GLU A 298 24.66 -14.73 9.56
N GLU A 299 24.86 -13.50 9.07
CA GLU A 299 24.30 -12.31 9.69
C GLU A 299 22.81 -12.15 9.36
N VAL A 300 22.03 -11.82 10.37
CA VAL A 300 20.60 -11.52 10.27
C VAL A 300 20.26 -10.25 11.04
N VAL A 301 19.21 -9.56 10.64
CA VAL A 301 18.65 -8.40 11.36
C VAL A 301 17.32 -8.79 11.98
N VAL A 302 17.20 -8.63 13.29
CA VAL A 302 15.96 -8.90 14.04
C VAL A 302 15.28 -7.58 14.38
N TYR A 303 14.10 -7.33 13.78
CA TYR A 303 13.30 -6.13 14.04
C TYR A 303 12.37 -6.25 15.24
N SER A 304 12.11 -7.47 15.69
CA SER A 304 11.05 -7.74 16.68
C SER A 304 11.53 -8.59 17.86
N SER A 305 12.67 -8.23 18.46
CA SER A 305 13.18 -8.93 19.65
C SER A 305 12.12 -9.11 20.75
N PRO A 306 11.32 -8.08 21.13
CA PRO A 306 10.27 -8.26 22.15
C PRO A 306 9.17 -9.24 21.75
N TYR A 307 8.88 -9.37 20.45
CA TYR A 307 7.92 -10.35 19.93
C TYR A 307 8.48 -11.76 20.06
N LEU A 308 9.73 -11.98 19.63
CA LEU A 308 10.38 -13.30 19.71
C LEU A 308 10.53 -13.78 21.16
N GLU A 309 10.81 -12.88 22.12
CA GLU A 309 10.82 -13.23 23.56
C GLU A 309 9.47 -13.82 24.01
N LYS A 310 8.36 -13.16 23.65
CA LYS A 310 7.01 -13.57 24.05
C LYS A 310 6.53 -14.83 23.31
N MET A 311 7.03 -15.06 22.08
CA MET A 311 6.61 -16.21 21.27
C MET A 311 6.98 -17.56 21.89
N ASN A 312 7.99 -17.62 22.74
CA ASN A 312 8.31 -18.85 23.49
C ASN A 312 7.10 -19.38 24.28
N ASP A 313 6.40 -18.48 24.99
CA ASP A 313 5.25 -18.84 25.81
C ASP A 313 3.99 -19.07 24.97
N VAL A 314 3.88 -18.42 23.81
CA VAL A 314 2.79 -18.69 22.85
C VAL A 314 2.92 -20.11 22.30
N LEU A 315 4.10 -20.49 21.80
CA LEU A 315 4.34 -21.80 21.20
C LEU A 315 4.23 -22.94 22.23
N ALA A 316 4.55 -22.70 23.50
CA ALA A 316 4.42 -23.70 24.55
C ALA A 316 2.96 -23.97 24.97
N ARG A 317 2.05 -23.03 24.74
CA ARG A 317 0.63 -23.14 25.16
C ARG A 317 -0.26 -23.86 24.14
N HIS A 318 0.11 -23.84 22.86
CA HIS A 318 -0.74 -24.33 21.77
C HIS A 318 -0.25 -25.66 21.21
N SER A 319 -1.20 -26.54 20.86
CA SER A 319 -0.88 -27.85 20.30
C SER A 319 -0.37 -27.74 18.85
N VAL A 320 0.41 -28.71 18.39
CA VAL A 320 0.85 -28.79 16.99
C VAL A 320 -0.32 -28.81 16.00
N ARG A 321 -1.45 -29.41 16.40
CA ARG A 321 -2.70 -29.43 15.64
C ARG A 321 -3.29 -28.03 15.48
N THR A 322 -3.39 -27.28 16.58
CA THR A 322 -3.87 -25.89 16.59
C THR A 322 -2.96 -25.00 15.75
N MET A 323 -1.64 -25.18 15.88
CA MET A 323 -0.66 -24.45 15.07
C MET A 323 -0.82 -24.75 13.58
N GLN A 324 -0.90 -26.02 13.16
CA GLN A 324 -1.12 -26.36 11.76
C GLN A 324 -2.46 -25.85 11.23
N ASN A 325 -3.53 -25.87 12.04
CA ASN A 325 -4.81 -25.28 11.67
C ASN A 325 -4.68 -23.78 11.39
N TYR A 326 -3.94 -23.04 12.22
CA TYR A 326 -3.67 -21.62 12.01
C TYR A 326 -2.81 -21.35 10.76
N LEU A 327 -1.71 -22.09 10.58
CA LEU A 327 -0.83 -21.95 9.41
C LEU A 327 -1.59 -22.19 8.09
N THR A 328 -2.42 -23.23 8.07
CA THR A 328 -3.24 -23.57 6.91
C THR A 328 -4.33 -22.52 6.67
N TRP A 329 -5.03 -22.08 7.72
CA TRP A 329 -6.04 -21.02 7.61
C TRP A 329 -5.44 -19.73 7.04
N GLN A 330 -4.27 -19.33 7.52
CA GLN A 330 -3.57 -18.13 7.03
C GLN A 330 -3.20 -18.23 5.55
N LEU A 331 -2.92 -19.43 5.04
CA LEU A 331 -2.74 -19.63 3.59
C LEU A 331 -4.09 -19.57 2.84
N ILE A 332 -5.13 -20.20 3.39
CA ILE A 332 -6.45 -20.30 2.75
C ILE A 332 -7.11 -18.93 2.61
N ILE A 333 -7.07 -18.09 3.65
CA ILE A 333 -7.80 -16.81 3.67
C ILE A 333 -7.45 -15.91 2.47
N ASP A 334 -6.19 -15.91 2.04
CA ASP A 334 -5.73 -15.12 0.90
C ASP A 334 -6.21 -15.69 -0.44
N ARG A 335 -6.52 -16.99 -0.50
CA ARG A 335 -6.89 -17.72 -1.72
C ARG A 335 -8.39 -17.84 -1.96
N VAL A 336 -9.22 -17.51 -0.97
CA VAL A 336 -10.69 -17.57 -1.07
C VAL A 336 -11.24 -16.82 -2.29
N ASN A 337 -10.65 -15.67 -2.64
CA ASN A 337 -11.09 -14.88 -3.80
C ASN A 337 -10.76 -15.53 -5.16
N SER A 338 -9.92 -16.56 -5.19
CA SER A 338 -9.49 -17.26 -6.41
C SER A 338 -10.23 -18.58 -6.65
N LEU A 339 -11.24 -18.87 -5.83
CA LEU A 339 -12.08 -20.07 -5.89
C LEU A 339 -13.50 -19.72 -6.41
N SER A 340 -14.39 -20.70 -6.44
CA SER A 340 -15.79 -20.51 -6.85
C SER A 340 -16.57 -19.56 -5.95
N ARG A 341 -17.75 -19.16 -6.43
CA ARG A 341 -18.65 -18.19 -5.81
C ARG A 341 -18.97 -18.52 -4.35
N ARG A 342 -19.18 -19.79 -4.00
CA ARG A 342 -19.55 -20.17 -2.62
C ARG A 342 -18.46 -19.85 -1.60
N PHE A 343 -17.18 -19.90 -2.00
CA PHE A 343 -16.06 -19.48 -1.14
C PHE A 343 -16.04 -17.96 -0.96
N LYS A 344 -16.26 -17.20 -2.05
CA LYS A 344 -16.38 -15.73 -2.00
C LYS A 344 -17.56 -15.29 -1.12
N ASP A 345 -18.69 -15.99 -1.22
CA ASP A 345 -19.89 -15.72 -0.42
C ASP A 345 -19.66 -15.98 1.08
N ALA A 346 -18.87 -17.00 1.43
CA ALA A 346 -18.47 -17.25 2.82
C ALA A 346 -17.67 -16.08 3.42
N ARG A 347 -16.94 -15.31 2.60
CA ARG A 347 -16.22 -14.09 3.02
C ARG A 347 -17.12 -12.86 3.14
N ALA A 348 -18.30 -12.85 2.53
CA ALA A 348 -19.10 -11.63 2.35
C ALA A 348 -19.46 -10.93 3.68
N ARG A 349 -19.81 -11.69 4.73
CA ARG A 349 -20.12 -11.13 6.06
C ARG A 349 -18.89 -10.48 6.68
N TYR A 350 -17.74 -11.15 6.61
CA TYR A 350 -16.47 -10.61 7.14
C TYR A 350 -16.06 -9.35 6.38
N ARG A 351 -16.06 -9.39 5.04
CA ARG A 351 -15.78 -8.23 4.17
C ARG A 351 -16.68 -7.05 4.51
N LYS A 352 -18.00 -7.26 4.59
CA LYS A 352 -18.96 -6.19 4.91
C LYS A 352 -18.71 -5.58 6.28
N THR A 353 -18.44 -6.40 7.30
CA THR A 353 -18.22 -5.92 8.66
C THR A 353 -16.92 -5.11 8.77
N LEU A 354 -15.91 -5.47 7.97
CA LEU A 354 -14.61 -4.83 7.98
C LEU A 354 -14.55 -3.55 7.13
N TYR A 355 -15.17 -3.58 5.95
CA TYR A 355 -15.01 -2.55 4.93
C TYR A 355 -16.29 -1.76 4.63
N GLY A 356 -17.45 -2.23 5.10
CA GLY A 356 -18.76 -1.64 4.80
C GLY A 356 -19.26 -1.95 3.39
N THR A 357 -18.53 -2.73 2.59
CA THR A 357 -18.90 -3.07 1.21
C THR A 357 -19.92 -4.21 1.17
N THR A 358 -21.02 -3.98 0.44
CA THR A 358 -22.14 -4.94 0.36
C THR A 358 -22.02 -5.85 -0.86
N VAL A 359 -21.31 -5.41 -1.89
CA VAL A 359 -21.11 -6.13 -3.16
C VAL A 359 -19.61 -6.22 -3.46
N GLU A 360 -19.20 -7.26 -4.17
CA GLU A 360 -17.83 -7.37 -4.71
C GLU A 360 -17.68 -6.47 -5.92
N ASP A 361 -16.43 -6.08 -6.19
CA ASP A 361 -16.14 -5.31 -7.38
C ASP A 361 -16.39 -6.13 -8.65
N ALA A 362 -16.46 -5.48 -9.80
CA ALA A 362 -16.57 -6.20 -11.06
C ALA A 362 -15.37 -7.13 -11.22
N TRP A 363 -15.61 -8.42 -11.52
CA TRP A 363 -14.55 -9.45 -11.56
C TRP A 363 -13.35 -9.06 -12.44
N TRP A 364 -13.61 -8.38 -13.56
CA TRP A 364 -12.54 -7.90 -14.43
C TRP A 364 -11.59 -6.91 -13.75
N ARG A 365 -12.06 -6.10 -12.78
CA ARG A 365 -11.20 -5.18 -12.01
C ARG A 365 -10.27 -5.95 -11.09
N GLU A 366 -10.75 -7.01 -10.44
CA GLU A 366 -9.91 -7.88 -9.63
C GLU A 366 -8.82 -8.53 -10.49
N CYS A 367 -9.18 -9.03 -11.68
CA CYS A 367 -8.22 -9.58 -12.64
C CYS A 367 -7.21 -8.55 -13.15
N VAL A 368 -7.66 -7.33 -13.47
CA VAL A 368 -6.76 -6.23 -13.87
C VAL A 368 -5.77 -5.90 -12.77
N ARG A 369 -6.26 -5.69 -11.53
CA ARG A 369 -5.42 -5.36 -10.36
C ARG A 369 -4.40 -6.47 -10.10
N TYR A 370 -4.83 -7.73 -10.19
CA TYR A 370 -3.96 -8.88 -9.99
C TYR A 370 -2.83 -8.95 -11.03
N VAL A 371 -3.15 -8.79 -12.32
CA VAL A 371 -2.13 -8.79 -13.39
C VAL A 371 -1.21 -7.57 -13.27
N GLN A 372 -1.76 -6.41 -12.88
CA GLN A 372 -1.00 -5.20 -12.62
C GLN A 372 0.02 -5.40 -11.49
N SER A 373 -0.35 -6.03 -10.37
CA SER A 373 0.57 -6.26 -9.26
C SER A 373 1.63 -7.32 -9.59
N SER A 374 1.25 -8.43 -10.22
CA SER A 374 2.19 -9.53 -10.51
C SER A 374 3.08 -9.27 -11.73
N MET A 375 2.67 -8.39 -12.65
CA MET A 375 3.39 -8.10 -13.89
C MET A 375 3.52 -6.60 -14.17
N GLU A 376 3.85 -5.84 -13.11
CA GLU A 376 3.87 -4.37 -13.08
C GLU A 376 4.60 -3.71 -14.27
N ASN A 377 5.70 -4.28 -14.74
CA ASN A 377 6.50 -3.72 -15.83
C ASN A 377 5.88 -3.98 -17.21
N ALA A 378 5.29 -5.17 -17.40
CA ALA A 378 4.61 -5.51 -18.65
C ALA A 378 3.33 -4.67 -18.80
N VAL A 379 2.54 -4.57 -17.73
CA VAL A 379 1.33 -3.76 -17.67
C VAL A 379 1.65 -2.28 -17.74
N GLY A 380 2.68 -1.82 -17.03
CA GLY A 380 3.18 -0.45 -17.08
C GLY A 380 3.58 -0.03 -18.50
N ALA A 381 4.28 -0.89 -19.25
CA ALA A 381 4.64 -0.62 -20.63
C ALA A 381 3.41 -0.47 -21.55
N LEU A 382 2.38 -1.31 -21.36
CA LEU A 382 1.11 -1.17 -22.10
C LEU A 382 0.41 0.15 -21.75
N TYR A 383 0.30 0.47 -20.47
CA TYR A 383 -0.36 1.68 -19.98
C TYR A 383 0.31 2.95 -20.50
N VAL A 384 1.62 3.06 -20.36
CA VAL A 384 2.40 4.23 -20.82
C VAL A 384 2.28 4.40 -22.34
N ARG A 385 2.31 3.30 -23.11
CA ARG A 385 2.12 3.39 -24.57
C ARG A 385 0.76 3.95 -24.96
N GLU A 386 -0.28 3.64 -24.20
CA GLU A 386 -1.65 4.08 -24.46
C GLU A 386 -1.89 5.52 -23.97
N THR A 387 -1.34 5.89 -22.80
CA THR A 387 -1.71 7.14 -22.11
C THR A 387 -0.64 8.22 -22.12
N PHE A 388 0.64 7.87 -22.33
CA PHE A 388 1.78 8.79 -22.29
C PHE A 388 2.47 8.87 -23.66
N ALA A 389 1.90 9.67 -24.56
CA ALA A 389 2.62 10.11 -25.75
C ALA A 389 3.84 10.97 -25.34
N GLY A 390 5.01 10.70 -25.94
CA GLY A 390 6.35 10.97 -25.38
C GLY A 390 6.73 12.40 -24.92
N GLU A 391 5.92 13.43 -25.14
CA GLU A 391 6.18 14.78 -24.60
C GLU A 391 5.99 14.87 -23.07
N SER A 392 5.09 14.07 -22.50
CA SER A 392 4.74 14.13 -21.06
C SER A 392 5.94 13.88 -20.14
N LYS A 393 6.89 13.03 -20.53
CA LYS A 393 8.09 12.74 -19.74
C LYS A 393 9.03 13.94 -19.63
N ARG A 394 9.21 14.73 -20.70
CA ARG A 394 10.07 15.94 -20.66
C ARG A 394 9.48 17.00 -19.72
N MET A 395 8.16 17.16 -19.73
CA MET A 395 7.48 18.20 -18.95
C MET A 395 7.43 17.87 -17.45
N VAL A 396 7.21 16.62 -17.09
CA VAL A 396 7.28 16.17 -15.69
C VAL A 396 8.70 16.33 -15.15
N SER A 397 9.71 16.04 -15.99
CA SER A 397 11.10 16.30 -15.64
C SER A 397 11.38 17.78 -15.39
N ASP A 398 10.85 18.70 -16.21
CA ASP A 398 10.99 20.16 -16.01
C ASP A 398 10.34 20.64 -14.70
N LEU A 399 9.16 20.11 -14.36
CA LEU A 399 8.48 20.43 -13.11
C LEU A 399 9.23 19.87 -11.89
N ILE A 400 9.72 18.63 -11.97
CA ILE A 400 10.60 18.03 -10.96
C ILE A 400 11.84 18.91 -10.80
N THR A 401 12.48 19.33 -11.89
CA THR A 401 13.64 20.24 -11.83
C THR A 401 13.30 21.58 -11.19
N LYS A 402 12.14 22.17 -11.48
CA LYS A 402 11.71 23.46 -10.87
C LYS A 402 11.42 23.35 -9.36
N ILE A 403 10.81 22.25 -8.93
CA ILE A 403 10.54 22.00 -7.50
C ILE A 403 11.83 21.63 -6.77
N GLN A 404 12.67 20.80 -7.39
CA GLN A 404 14.03 20.55 -6.95
C GLN A 404 14.81 21.87 -6.85
N GLN A 405 14.71 22.80 -7.79
CA GLN A 405 15.41 24.08 -7.74
C GLN A 405 14.93 24.98 -6.58
N ALA A 406 13.66 24.88 -6.17
CA ALA A 406 13.14 25.58 -4.98
C ALA A 406 13.61 24.94 -3.65
N TYR A 407 13.96 23.65 -3.68
CA TYR A 407 14.55 22.88 -2.58
C TYR A 407 16.09 23.02 -2.52
N VAL A 408 16.75 23.01 -3.68
CA VAL A 408 18.20 23.08 -3.93
C VAL A 408 18.75 24.50 -3.76
N GLU A 409 17.93 25.55 -3.78
CA GLU A 409 18.29 26.86 -3.20
C GLU A 409 18.44 26.83 -1.66
N THR A 410 18.38 25.62 -1.07
CA THR A 410 18.90 25.32 0.27
C THR A 410 20.10 24.35 0.24
N LEU A 411 20.40 23.60 -0.83
CA LEU A 411 21.58 22.72 -0.97
C LEU A 411 21.91 22.42 -2.46
N GLU A 412 22.93 23.08 -3.03
CA GLU A 412 23.55 22.86 -4.37
C GLU A 412 24.20 21.45 -4.45
N GLU A 413 24.23 20.62 -5.50
CA GLU A 413 24.27 20.64 -6.98
C GLU A 413 23.85 19.20 -7.41
N LEU A 414 23.33 18.90 -8.62
CA LEU A 414 23.52 17.59 -9.30
C LEU A 414 22.87 17.50 -10.71
N SER A 415 23.54 16.78 -11.62
CA SER A 415 23.21 16.60 -13.05
C SER A 415 23.15 15.11 -13.41
N TRP A 416 21.99 14.56 -13.80
CA TRP A 416 21.82 13.10 -13.83
C TRP A 416 21.34 12.50 -15.17
N MET A 417 22.22 11.61 -15.66
CA MET A 417 22.05 10.44 -16.55
C MET A 417 22.45 10.52 -18.03
N ASP A 418 23.36 9.59 -18.36
CA ASP A 418 24.01 9.33 -19.63
C ASP A 418 23.59 7.97 -20.24
N THR A 419 24.14 7.70 -21.43
CA THR A 419 23.71 6.62 -22.33
C THR A 419 23.85 5.17 -21.79
N PRO A 420 24.87 4.78 -20.99
CA PRO A 420 25.02 3.42 -20.47
C PRO A 420 23.82 2.94 -19.63
N SER A 421 23.18 3.86 -18.92
CA SER A 421 22.00 3.59 -18.10
C SER A 421 20.77 3.19 -18.95
N LYS A 422 20.71 3.65 -20.21
CA LYS A 422 19.68 3.21 -21.17
C LYS A 422 19.90 1.78 -21.67
N GLU A 423 21.15 1.28 -21.63
CA GLU A 423 21.51 -0.09 -22.02
C GLU A 423 21.25 -1.10 -20.90
N LYS A 424 21.57 -0.76 -19.64
CA LYS A 424 21.19 -1.57 -18.47
C LYS A 424 19.68 -1.74 -18.34
N ALA A 425 18.90 -0.69 -18.63
CA ALA A 425 17.45 -0.76 -18.68
C ALA A 425 16.91 -1.76 -19.74
N ARG A 426 17.66 -2.01 -20.83
CA ARG A 426 17.31 -3.02 -21.85
C ARG A 426 17.68 -4.43 -21.40
N GLU A 427 18.81 -4.62 -20.72
CA GLU A 427 19.22 -5.93 -20.20
C GLU A 427 18.28 -6.42 -19.09
N LYS A 428 17.80 -5.51 -18.25
CA LYS A 428 16.80 -5.73 -17.20
C LYS A 428 15.42 -6.16 -17.71
N SER A 429 15.10 -5.88 -18.97
CA SER A 429 13.83 -6.26 -19.61
C SER A 429 13.78 -7.74 -20.05
N LYS A 430 14.83 -8.54 -19.83
CA LYS A 430 14.81 -9.98 -20.13
C LYS A 430 13.89 -10.68 -19.12
N SER A 431 12.79 -11.24 -19.61
CA SER A 431 11.72 -11.84 -18.80
C SER A 431 12.18 -13.10 -18.08
N ASN A 432 11.80 -13.23 -16.80
CA ASN A 432 11.79 -14.53 -16.12
C ASN A 432 10.92 -15.53 -16.90
N PRO A 433 11.30 -16.81 -16.95
CA PRO A 433 10.55 -17.84 -17.66
C PRO A 433 9.33 -18.31 -16.85
N LEU A 434 8.39 -17.40 -16.53
CA LEU A 434 7.07 -17.79 -16.03
C LEU A 434 6.25 -18.35 -17.19
N ASN A 435 5.59 -19.49 -17.00
CA ASN A 435 4.77 -20.14 -18.01
C ASN A 435 3.33 -20.26 -17.49
N PHE A 436 2.50 -19.26 -17.78
CA PHE A 436 1.09 -19.27 -17.37
C PHE A 436 0.24 -20.12 -18.30
N SER A 437 -0.80 -20.73 -17.73
CA SER A 437 -1.85 -21.43 -18.47
C SER A 437 -3.11 -20.59 -18.54
N GLU A 438 -3.78 -20.54 -19.69
CA GLU A 438 -5.10 -19.90 -19.81
C GLU A 438 -6.18 -20.64 -18.99
N GLU A 439 -5.95 -21.91 -18.63
CA GLU A 439 -6.94 -22.77 -17.98
C GLU A 439 -6.77 -22.90 -16.45
N HIS A 440 -5.64 -22.48 -15.89
CA HIS A 440 -5.27 -22.79 -14.51
C HIS A 440 -4.93 -21.53 -13.71
N TYR A 441 -5.95 -20.70 -13.46
CA TYR A 441 -5.79 -19.42 -12.76
C TYR A 441 -5.21 -19.59 -11.34
N PHE A 442 -5.72 -20.55 -10.57
CA PHE A 442 -5.26 -20.79 -9.20
C PHE A 442 -3.77 -21.17 -9.18
N GLU A 443 -3.35 -22.06 -10.07
CA GLU A 443 -1.96 -22.49 -10.19
C GLU A 443 -1.06 -21.37 -10.73
N ASN A 444 -1.54 -20.52 -11.64
CA ASN A 444 -0.82 -19.31 -12.06
C ASN A 444 -0.53 -18.38 -10.87
N ILE A 445 -1.47 -18.28 -9.91
CA ILE A 445 -1.25 -17.53 -8.67
C ILE A 445 -0.14 -18.13 -7.84
N LEU A 446 -0.16 -19.46 -7.63
CA LEU A 446 0.88 -20.13 -6.85
C LEU A 446 2.26 -20.01 -7.52
N GLU A 447 2.33 -20.10 -8.85
CA GLU A 447 3.59 -19.91 -9.59
C GLU A 447 4.10 -18.46 -9.48
N ASN A 448 3.22 -17.47 -9.51
CA ASN A 448 3.59 -16.07 -9.25
C ASN A 448 4.16 -15.88 -7.84
N LEU A 449 3.47 -16.37 -6.82
CA LEU A 449 3.93 -16.28 -5.43
C LEU A 449 5.30 -16.93 -5.24
N LYS A 450 5.48 -18.13 -5.79
CA LYS A 450 6.76 -18.83 -5.76
C LYS A 450 7.85 -18.04 -6.47
N SER A 451 7.55 -17.51 -7.65
CA SER A 451 8.51 -16.71 -8.41
C SER A 451 8.89 -15.41 -7.69
N GLU A 452 7.94 -14.74 -7.04
CA GLU A 452 8.17 -13.53 -6.25
C GLU A 452 9.05 -13.85 -5.03
N ALA A 453 8.72 -14.92 -4.29
CA ALA A 453 9.54 -15.41 -3.18
C ALA A 453 10.96 -15.73 -3.65
N HIS A 454 11.12 -16.56 -4.69
CA HIS A 454 12.43 -16.94 -5.21
C HIS A 454 13.22 -15.72 -5.70
N LYS A 455 12.58 -14.77 -6.39
CA LYS A 455 13.23 -13.54 -6.84
C LYS A 455 13.70 -12.71 -5.66
N SER A 456 12.92 -12.61 -4.59
CA SER A 456 13.33 -11.88 -3.37
C SER A 456 14.46 -12.58 -2.65
N LEU A 457 14.40 -13.91 -2.48
CA LEU A 457 15.40 -14.69 -1.74
C LEU A 457 16.76 -14.72 -2.45
N LYS A 458 16.79 -14.83 -3.78
CA LYS A 458 18.04 -14.81 -4.58
C LYS A 458 18.87 -13.56 -4.39
N LYS A 459 18.23 -12.43 -4.04
CA LYS A 459 18.91 -11.16 -3.80
C LYS A 459 19.95 -11.23 -2.68
N LEU A 460 19.85 -12.21 -1.76
CA LEU A 460 20.71 -12.30 -0.59
C LEU A 460 22.20 -12.29 -0.93
N ARG A 461 22.59 -12.83 -2.10
CA ARG A 461 23.98 -12.85 -2.59
C ARG A 461 24.20 -11.94 -3.80
N GLU A 462 23.21 -11.16 -4.19
CA GLU A 462 23.30 -10.18 -5.27
C GLU A 462 23.52 -8.77 -4.69
N PRO A 463 24.31 -7.93 -5.37
CA PRO A 463 24.41 -6.52 -4.99
C PRO A 463 23.07 -5.81 -5.22
N VAL A 464 22.82 -4.73 -4.46
CA VAL A 464 21.66 -3.88 -4.68
C VAL A 464 21.81 -3.16 -6.02
N ASP A 465 20.81 -3.30 -6.90
CA ASP A 465 20.74 -2.55 -8.16
C ASP A 465 20.07 -1.19 -7.93
N PRO A 466 20.79 -0.05 -8.00
CA PRO A 466 20.23 1.28 -7.74
C PRO A 466 19.21 1.73 -8.82
N ASP A 467 19.25 1.13 -10.01
CA ASP A 467 18.36 1.46 -11.13
C ASP A 467 16.99 0.76 -11.02
N LEU A 468 16.74 -0.01 -9.95
CA LEU A 468 15.46 -0.68 -9.72
C LEU A 468 14.42 0.28 -9.16
N TRP A 469 13.35 0.46 -9.93
CA TRP A 469 12.14 1.12 -9.47
C TRP A 469 11.48 0.27 -8.39
N ILE A 470 11.04 0.92 -7.32
CA ILE A 470 10.29 0.27 -6.23
C ILE A 470 8.84 -0.07 -6.61
N ILE A 471 8.34 0.47 -7.73
CA ILE A 471 6.96 0.31 -8.18
C ILE A 471 6.84 0.44 -9.71
N GLY A 472 5.86 -0.24 -10.31
CA GLY A 472 5.50 -0.10 -11.72
C GLY A 472 4.85 1.24 -12.11
N ALA A 473 4.83 1.52 -13.41
CA ALA A 473 4.38 2.80 -13.96
C ALA A 473 2.84 3.01 -13.94
N ALA A 474 2.05 1.93 -13.96
CA ALA A 474 0.58 1.98 -14.01
C ALA A 474 -0.04 2.11 -12.61
N VAL A 475 0.43 3.06 -11.79
CA VAL A 475 -0.02 3.24 -10.40
C VAL A 475 -0.44 4.69 -10.17
N VAL A 476 -1.57 4.90 -9.49
CA VAL A 476 -1.99 6.24 -9.02
C VAL A 476 -1.51 6.41 -7.58
N ASN A 477 -0.22 6.74 -7.44
CA ASN A 477 0.44 7.08 -6.19
C ASN A 477 1.81 7.72 -6.46
N ALA A 478 2.55 8.09 -5.41
CA ALA A 478 3.98 8.40 -5.44
C ALA A 478 4.66 7.75 -4.22
N PHE A 479 5.99 7.64 -4.23
CA PHE A 479 6.75 6.91 -3.20
C PHE A 479 8.19 7.43 -3.02
N TYR A 480 8.69 7.35 -1.79
CA TYR A 480 10.09 7.49 -1.39
C TYR A 480 10.66 6.17 -0.85
N SER A 481 11.93 5.88 -1.14
CA SER A 481 12.66 4.75 -0.57
C SER A 481 13.93 5.23 0.15
N PRO A 482 14.02 5.06 1.49
CA PRO A 482 15.19 5.51 2.26
C PRO A 482 16.50 4.82 1.84
N ASN A 483 16.53 3.48 1.76
CA ASN A 483 17.75 2.74 1.43
C ASN A 483 18.26 2.99 -0.01
N ARG A 484 17.43 3.57 -0.87
CA ARG A 484 17.79 3.92 -2.26
C ARG A 484 17.94 5.43 -2.46
N ASN A 485 17.54 6.21 -1.46
CA ASN A 485 17.32 7.64 -1.54
C ASN A 485 16.62 8.06 -2.86
N GLN A 486 15.55 7.35 -3.22
CA GLN A 486 14.89 7.44 -4.52
C GLN A 486 13.43 7.84 -4.37
N ILE A 487 13.00 8.80 -5.21
CA ILE A 487 11.60 9.21 -5.36
C ILE A 487 11.07 8.72 -6.70
N VAL A 488 9.86 8.17 -6.72
CA VAL A 488 9.23 7.65 -7.93
C VAL A 488 7.83 8.24 -8.13
N PHE A 489 7.59 8.81 -9.32
CA PHE A 489 6.28 9.27 -9.79
C PHE A 489 5.83 8.40 -10.97
N PRO A 490 5.05 7.33 -10.72
CA PRO A 490 4.42 6.54 -11.76
C PRO A 490 3.60 7.38 -12.74
N ALA A 491 3.49 6.92 -13.98
CA ALA A 491 2.68 7.56 -15.00
C ALA A 491 1.21 7.74 -14.58
N GLY A 492 0.66 6.82 -13.77
CA GLY A 492 -0.72 6.88 -13.31
C GLY A 492 -1.08 8.11 -12.47
N ILE A 493 -0.15 8.76 -11.75
CA ILE A 493 -0.47 9.98 -10.98
C ILE A 493 -0.34 11.27 -11.81
N LEU A 494 0.37 11.22 -12.94
CA LEU A 494 0.73 12.39 -13.76
C LEU A 494 -0.41 12.79 -14.71
N GLN A 495 -1.59 13.03 -14.15
CA GLN A 495 -2.83 13.40 -14.83
C GLN A 495 -3.69 14.34 -13.95
N PRO A 496 -4.70 15.04 -14.48
CA PRO A 496 -5.56 15.91 -13.68
C PRO A 496 -6.25 15.14 -12.53
N PRO A 497 -6.43 15.76 -11.35
CA PRO A 497 -6.12 17.17 -11.04
C PRO A 497 -4.69 17.43 -10.59
N PHE A 498 -3.83 16.40 -10.52
CA PHE A 498 -2.44 16.56 -10.09
C PHE A 498 -1.64 17.33 -11.13
N PHE A 499 -1.69 16.90 -12.39
CA PHE A 499 -0.85 17.46 -13.44
C PHE A 499 -1.55 17.54 -14.81
N SER A 500 -1.35 18.65 -15.50
CA SER A 500 -1.63 18.80 -16.92
C SER A 500 -0.75 19.88 -17.53
N LYS A 501 -0.25 19.66 -18.74
CA LYS A 501 0.44 20.72 -19.50
C LYS A 501 -0.46 21.89 -19.88
N HIS A 502 -1.77 21.69 -19.83
CA HIS A 502 -2.77 22.66 -20.25
C HIS A 502 -3.49 23.32 -19.09
N GLN A 503 -3.19 22.95 -17.84
CA GLN A 503 -3.78 23.58 -16.66
C GLN A 503 -2.87 24.66 -16.10
N HIS A 504 -3.49 25.63 -15.44
CA HIS A 504 -2.79 26.73 -14.77
C HIS A 504 -1.73 26.18 -13.81
N GLN A 505 -0.57 26.82 -13.77
CA GLN A 505 0.56 26.40 -12.94
C GLN A 505 0.20 26.40 -11.46
N ALA A 506 -0.63 27.32 -10.99
CA ALA A 506 -1.15 27.28 -9.61
C ALA A 506 -1.78 25.92 -9.27
N LEU A 507 -2.51 25.31 -10.22
CA LEU A 507 -3.10 23.98 -10.05
C LEU A 507 -2.02 22.89 -10.10
N ASN A 508 -1.06 22.96 -11.04
CA ASN A 508 0.05 21.99 -11.09
C ASN A 508 0.88 21.99 -9.80
N PHE A 509 1.27 23.16 -9.30
CA PHE A 509 2.03 23.27 -8.05
C PHE A 509 1.20 22.85 -6.83
N GLY A 510 -0.09 23.23 -6.76
CA GLY A 510 -0.98 22.79 -5.67
C GLY A 510 -1.34 21.29 -5.73
N GLY A 511 -1.24 20.68 -6.90
CA GLY A 511 -1.49 19.25 -7.15
C GLY A 511 -0.20 18.44 -7.09
N ILE A 512 0.38 18.12 -8.25
CA ILE A 512 1.60 17.30 -8.33
C ILE A 512 2.79 17.96 -7.65
N GLY A 513 2.84 19.30 -7.58
CA GLY A 513 3.95 19.98 -6.93
C GLY A 513 4.02 19.70 -5.43
N MET A 514 2.87 19.69 -4.77
CA MET A 514 2.77 19.28 -3.36
C MET A 514 3.17 17.81 -3.19
N VAL A 515 2.71 16.92 -4.07
CA VAL A 515 3.10 15.49 -4.03
C VAL A 515 4.62 15.33 -4.19
N ILE A 516 5.25 16.10 -5.08
CA ILE A 516 6.71 16.06 -5.22
C ILE A 516 7.41 16.53 -3.94
N GLY A 517 6.97 17.64 -3.36
CA GLY A 517 7.53 18.12 -2.08
C GLY A 517 7.28 17.14 -0.92
N HIS A 518 6.16 16.43 -0.93
CA HIS A 518 5.83 15.39 0.04
C HIS A 518 6.85 14.25 -0.01
N GLU A 519 7.10 13.67 -1.19
CA GLU A 519 8.09 12.60 -1.34
C GLU A 519 9.54 13.05 -1.04
N ILE A 520 9.89 14.31 -1.35
CA ILE A 520 11.20 14.86 -0.96
C ILE A 520 11.30 14.92 0.56
N THR A 521 10.24 15.35 1.23
CA THR A 521 10.21 15.52 2.68
C THR A 521 10.30 14.18 3.43
N HIS A 522 9.85 13.07 2.83
CA HIS A 522 10.06 11.73 3.41
C HIS A 522 11.53 11.38 3.62
N GLY A 523 12.47 11.93 2.84
CA GLY A 523 13.91 11.79 3.12
C GLY A 523 14.37 12.45 4.42
N PHE A 524 13.50 13.23 5.05
CA PHE A 524 13.80 14.05 6.22
C PHE A 524 12.69 14.00 7.28
N ASP A 525 11.77 13.05 7.19
CA ASP A 525 10.76 12.81 8.23
C ASP A 525 11.37 12.07 9.43
N ASP A 526 10.54 11.60 10.37
CA ASP A 526 11.02 10.92 11.58
C ASP A 526 11.72 9.58 11.31
N ASN A 527 11.50 8.99 10.14
CA ASN A 527 12.14 7.77 9.65
C ASN A 527 13.33 8.08 8.71
N GLY A 528 13.07 8.77 7.60
CA GLY A 528 14.04 9.02 6.54
C GLY A 528 15.25 9.83 6.99
N ARG A 529 15.09 10.73 7.98
CA ARG A 529 16.22 11.48 8.56
C ARG A 529 17.33 10.60 9.14
N ASN A 530 17.05 9.33 9.43
CA ASN A 530 18.03 8.41 9.99
C ASN A 530 18.93 7.79 8.90
N PHE A 531 18.65 8.04 7.62
CA PHE A 531 19.41 7.54 6.48
C PHE A 531 20.22 8.68 5.85
N ASP A 532 21.46 8.39 5.48
CA ASP A 532 22.34 9.33 4.79
C ASP A 532 22.02 9.41 3.28
N LYS A 533 22.79 10.22 2.55
CA LYS A 533 22.63 10.43 1.11
C LYS A 533 22.74 9.15 0.27
N ASP A 534 23.44 8.14 0.79
CA ASP A 534 23.68 6.86 0.11
C ASP A 534 22.65 5.81 0.53
N GLY A 535 21.73 6.15 1.44
CA GLY A 535 20.69 5.26 1.94
C GLY A 535 21.16 4.37 3.09
N ASN A 536 22.26 4.71 3.76
CA ASN A 536 22.72 4.00 4.95
C ASN A 536 22.19 4.66 6.21
N MET A 537 21.65 3.86 7.11
CA MET A 537 21.21 4.27 8.43
C MET A 537 22.43 4.63 9.29
N LEU A 538 22.66 5.93 9.41
CA LEU A 538 23.80 6.53 10.09
C LEU A 538 23.30 7.75 10.85
N ASN A 539 23.74 7.94 12.10
CA ASN A 539 23.46 9.19 12.78
C ASN A 539 24.35 10.31 12.21
N TRP A 540 23.80 11.09 11.28
CA TRP A 540 24.46 12.25 10.67
C TRP A 540 24.00 13.60 11.26
N TRP A 541 23.15 13.58 12.28
CA TRP A 541 22.65 14.77 12.97
C TRP A 541 23.43 15.03 14.26
N SER A 542 23.64 16.30 14.59
CA SER A 542 24.08 16.66 15.95
C SER A 542 22.95 16.40 16.95
N ASN A 543 23.30 16.06 18.20
CA ASN A 543 22.30 15.84 19.25
C ASN A 543 21.34 17.03 19.39
N TYR A 544 21.87 18.26 19.33
CA TYR A 544 21.08 19.49 19.33
C TYR A 544 20.00 19.48 18.24
N SER A 545 20.38 19.19 16.99
CA SER A 545 19.43 19.22 15.87
C SER A 545 18.40 18.09 15.96
N ALA A 546 18.83 16.90 16.41
CA ALA A 546 17.94 15.76 16.60
C ALA A 546 16.91 16.00 17.72
N GLU A 547 17.32 16.64 18.83
CA GLU A 547 16.41 17.05 19.90
C GLU A 547 15.40 18.09 19.41
N HIS A 548 15.86 19.13 18.70
CA HIS A 548 14.97 20.16 18.16
C HIS A 548 14.01 19.60 17.10
N PHE A 549 14.45 18.65 16.27
CA PHE A 549 13.55 17.96 15.35
C PHE A 549 12.41 17.26 16.12
N LYS A 550 12.74 16.55 17.21
CA LYS A 550 11.73 15.91 18.07
C LYS A 550 10.80 16.93 18.71
N GLU A 551 11.31 18.06 19.20
CA GLU A 551 10.49 19.13 19.76
C GLU A 551 9.50 19.72 18.74
N GLN A 552 9.96 20.00 17.52
CA GLN A 552 9.10 20.55 16.45
C GLN A 552 8.06 19.54 15.97
N SER A 553 8.47 18.29 15.75
CA SER A 553 7.56 17.22 15.31
C SER A 553 6.53 16.86 16.37
N GLN A 554 6.86 16.98 17.66
CA GLN A 554 5.92 16.78 18.77
C GLN A 554 4.71 17.72 18.70
N CYS A 555 4.85 18.92 18.14
CA CYS A 555 3.73 19.81 17.86
C CYS A 555 2.71 19.14 16.93
N MET A 556 3.17 18.51 15.85
CA MET A 556 2.29 17.81 14.90
C MET A 556 1.66 16.56 15.52
N VAL A 557 2.40 15.81 16.34
CA VAL A 557 1.82 14.70 17.12
C VAL A 557 0.63 15.17 17.95
N GLN A 558 0.77 16.31 18.65
CA GLN A 558 -0.30 16.87 19.47
C GLN A 558 -1.44 17.42 18.61
N GLN A 559 -1.14 18.16 17.54
CA GLN A 559 -2.13 18.72 16.64
C GLN A 559 -3.02 17.64 16.04
N TYR A 560 -2.41 16.64 15.38
CA TYR A 560 -3.15 15.59 14.72
C TYR A 560 -3.80 14.61 15.72
N GLY A 561 -3.16 14.38 16.86
CA GLY A 561 -3.73 13.62 17.99
C GLY A 561 -5.01 14.22 18.57
N ASN A 562 -5.29 15.50 18.32
CA ASN A 562 -6.51 16.17 18.74
C ASN A 562 -7.63 16.14 17.70
N PHE A 563 -7.38 15.65 16.47
CA PHE A 563 -8.44 15.50 15.49
C PHE A 563 -9.34 14.31 15.82
N ASN A 564 -10.59 14.61 16.14
CA ASN A 564 -11.61 13.62 16.45
C ASN A 564 -12.38 13.19 15.20
N TRP A 565 -12.22 11.94 14.77
CA TRP A 565 -12.85 11.45 13.56
C TRP A 565 -14.19 10.78 13.83
N LYS A 566 -15.28 11.53 13.62
CA LYS A 566 -16.65 11.07 13.85
C LYS A 566 -17.00 9.78 13.10
N LEU A 567 -16.50 9.60 11.87
CA LEU A 567 -16.74 8.38 11.07
C LEU A 567 -16.13 7.13 11.70
N ALA A 568 -15.02 7.25 12.43
CA ALA A 568 -14.37 6.16 13.15
C ALA A 568 -14.93 5.99 14.58
N GLY A 569 -16.18 6.41 14.81
CA GLY A 569 -16.83 6.35 16.13
C GLY A 569 -16.34 7.42 17.12
N GLY A 570 -15.80 8.53 16.62
CA GLY A 570 -15.24 9.59 17.46
C GLY A 570 -13.90 9.21 18.08
N GLN A 571 -13.14 8.33 17.44
CA GLN A 571 -11.75 8.07 17.81
C GLN A 571 -10.86 9.23 17.33
N ASN A 572 -9.80 9.51 18.08
CA ASN A 572 -8.79 10.47 17.64
C ASN A 572 -7.81 9.83 16.67
N VAL A 573 -7.33 10.61 15.70
CA VAL A 573 -6.24 10.21 14.81
C VAL A 573 -4.98 9.95 15.66
N SER A 574 -4.19 8.93 15.34
CA SER A 574 -2.90 8.72 16.00
C SER A 574 -1.88 9.72 15.47
N GLY A 575 -1.55 10.74 16.27
CA GLY A 575 -0.53 11.72 15.89
C GLY A 575 0.88 11.14 15.78
N ILE A 576 1.14 9.98 16.39
CA ILE A 576 2.43 9.27 16.31
C ILE A 576 2.48 8.45 15.03
N SER A 577 1.50 7.57 14.80
CA SER A 577 1.49 6.66 13.65
C SER A 577 1.34 7.38 12.32
N THR A 578 0.84 8.63 12.34
CA THR A 578 0.70 9.49 11.16
C THR A 578 1.78 10.55 11.01
N LEU A 579 2.78 10.57 11.91
CA LEU A 579 3.73 11.67 12.00
C LEU A 579 4.52 11.91 10.72
N GLY A 580 5.13 10.88 10.14
CA GLY A 580 5.93 11.01 8.91
C GLY A 580 5.13 11.60 7.75
N GLU A 581 3.93 11.07 7.53
CA GLU A 581 2.99 11.56 6.51
C GLU A 581 2.54 13.01 6.76
N ASN A 582 2.29 13.37 8.02
CA ASN A 582 1.89 14.73 8.41
C ASN A 582 3.05 15.73 8.21
N ILE A 583 4.29 15.32 8.54
CA ILE A 583 5.50 16.11 8.26
C ILE A 583 5.65 16.32 6.76
N ALA A 584 5.49 15.24 5.97
CA ALA A 584 5.61 15.27 4.52
C ALA A 584 4.53 16.15 3.86
N ASP A 585 3.27 16.08 4.31
CA ASP A 585 2.20 16.98 3.83
C ASP A 585 2.51 18.46 4.10
N ASN A 586 2.93 18.77 5.34
CA ASN A 586 3.22 20.14 5.77
C ASN A 586 4.44 20.71 5.05
N GLY A 587 5.51 19.92 4.89
CA GLY A 587 6.70 20.31 4.15
C GLY A 587 6.40 20.47 2.66
N GLY A 588 5.70 19.49 2.08
CA GLY A 588 5.40 19.43 0.65
C GLY A 588 4.55 20.61 0.16
N VAL A 589 3.48 20.97 0.89
CA VAL A 589 2.64 22.11 0.49
C VAL A 589 3.40 23.45 0.56
N ARG A 590 4.30 23.62 1.54
CA ARG A 590 5.12 24.84 1.69
C ARG A 590 6.15 24.95 0.57
N GLN A 591 6.86 23.87 0.29
CA GLN A 591 7.86 23.80 -0.77
C GLN A 591 7.23 24.07 -2.13
N ALA A 592 6.08 23.44 -2.40
CA ALA A 592 5.35 23.64 -3.65
C ALA A 592 4.85 25.09 -3.81
N TYR A 593 4.35 25.71 -2.75
CA TYR A 593 3.91 27.10 -2.78
C TYR A 593 5.08 28.07 -3.00
N LYS A 594 6.23 27.84 -2.33
CA LYS A 594 7.46 28.61 -2.58
C LYS A 594 7.91 28.48 -4.03
N ALA A 595 7.89 27.27 -4.58
CA ALA A 595 8.24 27.02 -5.98
C ALA A 595 7.28 27.71 -6.95
N TYR A 596 5.99 27.73 -6.63
CA TYR A 596 4.99 28.47 -7.41
C TYR A 596 5.25 29.98 -7.42
N LEU A 597 5.52 30.60 -6.26
CA LEU A 597 5.82 32.03 -6.19
C LEU A 597 7.06 32.39 -7.01
N LYS A 598 8.12 31.57 -6.92
CA LYS A 598 9.32 31.77 -7.73
C LYS A 598 9.05 31.63 -9.23
N TRP A 599 8.19 30.68 -9.61
CA TRP A 599 7.77 30.54 -11.00
C TRP A 599 7.05 31.82 -11.49
N VAL A 600 6.16 32.40 -10.67
CA VAL A 600 5.50 33.68 -10.98
C VAL A 600 6.50 34.83 -11.09
N GLU A 601 7.53 34.88 -10.24
CA GLU A 601 8.59 35.89 -10.33
C GLU A 601 9.38 35.81 -11.64
N MET A 602 9.57 34.60 -12.19
CA MET A 602 10.32 34.37 -13.42
C MET A 602 9.48 34.55 -14.69
N GLU A 603 8.24 34.04 -14.70
CA GLU A 603 7.40 33.93 -15.89
C GLU A 603 6.26 34.96 -15.93
N GLY A 604 5.96 35.62 -14.80
CA GLY A 604 4.81 36.50 -14.63
C GLY A 604 3.55 35.79 -14.16
N GLU A 605 2.49 36.57 -13.87
CA GLU A 605 1.19 36.02 -13.48
C GLU A 605 0.43 35.47 -14.69
N GLU A 606 -0.18 34.29 -14.53
CA GLU A 606 -1.11 33.73 -15.52
C GLU A 606 -2.41 34.55 -15.59
N PRO A 607 -3.15 34.51 -16.72
CA PRO A 607 -4.50 35.03 -16.80
C PRO A 607 -5.43 34.35 -15.79
N ARG A 608 -6.35 35.10 -15.17
CA ARG A 608 -7.31 34.53 -14.21
C ARG A 608 -8.24 33.52 -14.87
N LEU A 609 -8.58 32.46 -14.13
CA LEU A 609 -9.59 31.50 -14.57
C LEU A 609 -10.97 32.16 -14.74
N PRO A 610 -11.59 32.07 -15.93
CA PRO A 610 -12.89 32.66 -16.16
C PRO A 610 -13.95 31.95 -15.31
N GLY A 611 -14.83 32.71 -14.64
CA GLY A 611 -15.93 32.18 -13.82
C GLY A 611 -15.58 31.89 -12.36
N LEU A 612 -14.32 32.05 -11.95
CA LEU A 612 -13.86 31.99 -10.57
C LEU A 612 -13.32 33.36 -10.14
N ASP A 613 -13.97 33.99 -9.18
CA ASP A 613 -13.46 35.21 -8.55
C ASP A 613 -12.42 34.83 -7.47
N MET A 614 -11.29 34.30 -7.93
CA MET A 614 -10.15 33.89 -7.11
C MET A 614 -8.85 34.30 -7.79
N ASP A 615 -7.86 34.67 -6.99
CA ASP A 615 -6.49 34.80 -7.49
C ASP A 615 -5.79 33.43 -7.56
N HIS A 616 -4.62 33.39 -8.19
CA HIS A 616 -3.91 32.14 -8.37
C HIS A 616 -3.33 31.55 -7.07
N LYS A 617 -3.08 32.37 -6.04
CA LYS A 617 -2.65 31.86 -4.72
C LYS A 617 -3.80 31.11 -4.06
N GLN A 618 -5.02 31.62 -4.16
CA GLN A 618 -6.23 30.92 -3.71
C GLN A 618 -6.47 29.64 -4.53
N LEU A 619 -6.26 29.68 -5.86
CA LEU A 619 -6.39 28.50 -6.72
C LEU A 619 -5.38 27.39 -6.38
N PHE A 620 -4.16 27.75 -5.98
CA PHE A 620 -3.16 26.79 -5.49
C PHE A 620 -3.72 25.99 -4.30
N PHE A 621 -4.20 26.68 -3.26
CA PHE A 621 -4.71 26.02 -2.06
C PHE A 621 -6.02 25.27 -2.33
N LEU A 622 -6.88 25.81 -3.21
CA LEU A 622 -8.10 25.12 -3.62
C LEU A 622 -7.77 23.80 -4.33
N ASN A 623 -6.79 23.76 -5.24
CA ASN A 623 -6.43 22.51 -5.90
C ASN A 623 -5.75 21.51 -4.96
N PHE A 624 -4.89 22.00 -4.05
CA PHE A 624 -4.32 21.20 -2.97
C PHE A 624 -5.41 20.48 -2.18
N ALA A 625 -6.43 21.22 -1.72
CA ALA A 625 -7.53 20.61 -0.98
C ALA A 625 -8.35 19.64 -1.84
N GLN A 626 -8.60 19.99 -3.11
CA GLN A 626 -9.43 19.17 -3.99
C GLN A 626 -8.81 17.85 -4.42
N VAL A 627 -7.49 17.70 -4.38
CA VAL A 627 -6.81 16.40 -4.54
C VAL A 627 -7.28 15.40 -3.48
N TRP A 628 -7.66 15.89 -2.29
CA TRP A 628 -8.08 15.07 -1.15
C TRP A 628 -9.60 14.97 -0.99
N CYS A 629 -10.42 15.44 -1.95
CA CYS A 629 -11.87 15.23 -1.85
C CYS A 629 -12.19 13.72 -1.84
N GLY A 630 -12.89 13.28 -0.80
CA GLY A 630 -13.23 11.87 -0.61
C GLY A 630 -14.08 11.61 0.62
N ALA A 631 -14.74 10.47 0.63
CA ALA A 631 -15.58 10.00 1.72
C ALA A 631 -15.23 8.55 2.09
N TYR A 632 -15.46 8.20 3.36
CA TYR A 632 -15.18 6.89 3.93
C TYR A 632 -16.46 6.26 4.48
N ARG A 633 -16.57 4.93 4.37
CA ARG A 633 -17.57 4.18 5.16
C ARG A 633 -17.13 4.10 6.63
N PRO A 634 -18.05 4.14 7.61
CA PRO A 634 -17.69 4.09 9.03
C PRO A 634 -16.87 2.85 9.43
N GLU A 635 -17.16 1.69 8.84
CA GLU A 635 -16.42 0.46 9.06
C GLU A 635 -14.97 0.61 8.62
N TYR A 636 -14.76 1.16 7.41
CA TYR A 636 -13.42 1.40 6.89
C TYR A 636 -12.69 2.53 7.60
N ALA A 637 -13.38 3.58 8.06
CA ALA A 637 -12.78 4.61 8.90
C ALA A 637 -12.25 4.03 10.22
N SER A 638 -13.01 3.12 10.83
CA SER A 638 -12.60 2.41 12.07
C SER A 638 -11.40 1.48 11.84
N GLN A 639 -11.25 0.96 10.62
CA GLN A 639 -10.09 0.16 10.21
C GLN A 639 -8.88 1.04 9.90
N SER A 640 -9.04 2.04 9.03
CA SER A 640 -7.95 2.83 8.49
C SER A 640 -7.30 3.69 9.58
N ILE A 641 -8.06 4.15 10.58
CA ILE A 641 -7.49 4.90 11.72
C ILE A 641 -6.47 4.09 12.55
N LYS A 642 -6.45 2.75 12.40
CA LYS A 642 -5.50 1.85 13.08
C LYS A 642 -4.38 1.33 12.18
N THR A 643 -4.56 1.38 10.86
CA THR A 643 -3.66 0.70 9.92
C THR A 643 -3.01 1.61 8.89
N ASP A 644 -3.65 2.74 8.58
CA ASP A 644 -3.14 3.69 7.60
C ASP A 644 -2.15 4.64 8.31
N SER A 645 -0.94 4.75 7.79
CA SER A 645 0.03 5.75 8.25
C SER A 645 -0.39 7.17 7.84
N HIS A 646 -1.34 7.31 6.92
CA HIS A 646 -1.83 8.63 6.52
C HIS A 646 -2.96 9.09 7.42
N SER A 647 -2.96 10.38 7.76
CA SER A 647 -4.15 11.04 8.30
C SER A 647 -5.34 10.91 7.34
N PRO A 648 -6.59 10.85 7.83
CA PRO A 648 -7.78 10.92 6.99
C PRO A 648 -7.74 12.14 6.05
N LEU A 649 -8.30 12.00 4.85
CA LEU A 649 -8.23 13.02 3.78
C LEU A 649 -8.57 14.45 4.25
N GLU A 650 -9.60 14.59 5.07
CA GLU A 650 -10.00 15.88 5.66
C GLU A 650 -8.87 16.50 6.50
N TYR A 651 -8.23 15.71 7.37
CA TYR A 651 -7.20 16.22 8.28
C TYR A 651 -5.86 16.46 7.60
N ARG A 652 -5.56 15.80 6.47
CA ARG A 652 -4.42 16.18 5.61
C ARG A 652 -4.57 17.60 5.09
N VAL A 653 -5.79 18.00 4.73
CA VAL A 653 -6.10 19.38 4.31
C VAL A 653 -6.09 20.34 5.49
N LEU A 654 -6.87 20.03 6.54
CA LEU A 654 -7.04 20.95 7.66
C LEU A 654 -5.73 21.17 8.43
N GLY A 655 -5.04 20.10 8.81
CA GLY A 655 -3.81 20.16 9.59
C GLY A 655 -2.70 20.94 8.87
N SER A 656 -2.49 20.65 7.58
CA SER A 656 -1.48 21.32 6.76
C SER A 656 -1.75 22.83 6.59
N LEU A 657 -3.00 23.21 6.31
CA LEU A 657 -3.35 24.62 6.08
C LEU A 657 -3.47 25.43 7.36
N GLN A 658 -3.87 24.82 8.47
CA GLN A 658 -3.84 25.45 9.80
C GLN A 658 -2.42 25.94 10.15
N ASN A 659 -1.41 25.17 9.75
CA ASN A 659 -0.01 25.48 10.00
C ASN A 659 0.57 26.51 9.02
N PHE A 660 -0.10 26.80 7.90
CA PHE A 660 0.48 27.58 6.82
C PHE A 660 -0.04 29.03 6.78
N GLU A 661 0.80 29.98 7.19
CA GLU A 661 0.46 31.42 7.22
C GLU A 661 0.04 31.95 5.84
N ALA A 662 0.73 31.57 4.77
CA ALA A 662 0.39 32.01 3.41
C ALA A 662 -1.04 31.63 2.97
N PHE A 663 -1.57 30.51 3.48
CA PHE A 663 -2.98 30.17 3.28
C PHE A 663 -3.90 31.17 3.99
N SER A 664 -3.59 31.48 5.25
CA SER A 664 -4.37 32.45 6.04
C SER A 664 -4.32 33.85 5.42
N GLU A 665 -3.19 34.25 4.83
CA GLU A 665 -3.05 35.49 4.07
C GLU A 665 -3.90 35.48 2.80
N ALA A 666 -3.81 34.43 1.98
CA ALA A 666 -4.54 34.31 0.71
C ALA A 666 -6.07 34.34 0.88
N PHE A 667 -6.58 33.81 1.99
CA PHE A 667 -8.02 33.81 2.31
C PHE A 667 -8.43 34.84 3.37
N GLN A 668 -7.50 35.70 3.80
CA GLN A 668 -7.74 36.75 4.80
C GLN A 668 -8.35 36.23 6.11
N CYS A 669 -7.87 35.09 6.58
CA CYS A 669 -8.37 34.44 7.79
C CYS A 669 -7.95 35.19 9.06
N GLN A 670 -8.94 35.55 9.87
CA GLN A 670 -8.71 36.22 11.16
C GLN A 670 -7.92 35.32 12.11
N LYS A 671 -7.02 35.90 12.89
CA LYS A 671 -6.25 35.18 13.91
C LYS A 671 -7.20 34.51 14.90
N GLY A 672 -6.97 33.23 15.19
CA GLY A 672 -7.82 32.43 16.08
C GLY A 672 -9.05 31.81 15.40
N SER A 673 -9.27 32.05 14.10
CA SER A 673 -10.24 31.26 13.33
C SER A 673 -9.79 29.79 13.25
N PRO A 674 -10.72 28.82 13.03
CA PRO A 674 -10.36 27.41 12.98
C PRO A 674 -9.24 27.06 12.00
N MET A 675 -9.14 27.77 10.88
CA MET A 675 -8.07 27.60 9.89
C MET A 675 -6.87 28.55 10.06
N ASN A 676 -6.90 29.43 11.06
CA ASN A 676 -5.75 30.27 11.43
C ASN A 676 -5.51 30.24 12.95
N PRO A 677 -5.15 29.07 13.51
CA PRO A 677 -4.80 28.96 14.93
C PRO A 677 -3.54 29.78 15.25
N GLU A 678 -3.44 30.24 16.50
CA GLU A 678 -2.26 30.99 16.96
C GLU A 678 -1.00 30.12 16.98
N LEU A 679 -1.13 28.87 17.43
CA LEU A 679 -0.06 27.88 17.38
C LEU A 679 -0.06 27.21 16.01
N LYS A 680 1.07 27.27 15.32
CA LYS A 680 1.30 26.64 14.01
C LYS A 680 2.52 25.74 14.10
N CYS A 681 2.37 24.47 13.79
CA CYS A 681 3.46 23.51 13.78
C CYS A 681 4.31 23.66 12.51
N ARG A 682 5.63 23.49 12.65
CA ARG A 682 6.55 23.53 11.51
C ARG A 682 7.81 22.73 11.78
N VAL A 683 8.17 21.87 10.83
CA VAL A 683 9.46 21.17 10.80
C VAL A 683 10.29 21.69 9.62
N TRP A 684 9.83 21.39 8.41
CA TRP A 684 10.36 21.90 7.13
C TRP A 684 9.47 23.07 6.64
#